data_AF-A0A964MB60-F1
#
_entry.id   AF-A0A964MB60-F1
#
_cell.length_a   1.000
_cell.length_b   1.000
_cell.length_c   1.000
_cell.angle_alpha   90.00
_cell.angle_beta   90.00
_cell.angle_gamma   90.00
#
_symmetry.space_group_name_H-M   'P 1'
#
loop_
_entity.id
_entity.type
_entity.pdbx_description
1 polymer ?
#
loop_
_entity_poly.entity_id
_entity_poly.type
_entity_poly.pdbx_seq_one_letter_code
_entity_poly.pdbx_strand_id
1 'polypeptide(L)'
;YYNGPSQPNPPGSWSSNGTGMLDDVALFGHTNDLRTDLPGKQDVGLCAVFCFGSGSQLLRSAAKAGAFRDINNDNLPGPDSREWDEDGDGEPDFFFEAEDGWQLEAAITRAIMAIMARAAAASAVSVISGSAAGEGTVQQAYFQQAKYQGADEVKWLGFLRALWVDRFGNMREDTDNNRVLTYSGTPHDRVVRFDTSTSGSDTRCVLFEDQDGYGGTRLPLDSVTTVYIDQVNDVWNGGRYLSAASAASRTIYAFADADHDGTVDAGEKADFTSGAGSTLASFMGAVSASQADSIISYVRGEQVAGWRPREFSGVTWKLGDIINATPAYAGKPTERYDQLYADASYAQFYQQYLTRRHIVVVGANDGMIHCFNAGRFVPNTDPNSADKGSIDSMGQPLGKELWAYVPVNLLPHLKWLKEQQYCHVYYNDMKTKITDAKIFTPDATHPQGWGTVAIVGMRLGGYPMTVGATTYRSAYVCFDITNPDSCKPMWEFTHADLGYTTSYPAIAAFGNNAGTAHSYYAVFGGGPTAFEGTSTRTPKVFVVDLATGALATSFNTLDANCSVGDVISTDLDLNYKADLLYFGTYPTYSSATGRMYRLVCRTGAGFPVGSESATPANWTLNVLFNAQRPISAAPAISLDEFGNNWVYFGTGRYFTDMDEADVTQQYIFGIQDNKLDSLRTIGDLKNVTNVLVNGTDSVYDGGWMNWQNFLASMAPYKGWYRAIDASTTLAERVLNKPAIIGGALLVSSFKPSSNPCELGGTGYLYALFYTTGTAYKDTILPR
;
A
#
# COMPACT_ATOMS: atom_id res chain seq x y z
N TYR A 1 18.55 -24.76 -35.48
CA TYR A 1 17.96 -25.78 -36.37
C TYR A 1 16.94 -26.60 -35.62
N TYR A 2 15.92 -25.95 -35.07
CA TYR A 2 14.80 -26.64 -34.46
C TYR A 2 13.65 -26.72 -35.46
N ASN A 3 13.69 -27.75 -36.32
CA ASN A 3 12.46 -28.25 -36.92
C ASN A 3 11.97 -29.37 -36.01
N GLY A 4 10.97 -29.08 -35.17
CA GLY A 4 10.35 -30.07 -34.31
C GLY A 4 9.82 -31.29 -35.10
N PRO A 5 9.53 -32.42 -34.45
CA PRO A 5 9.45 -33.74 -35.10
C PRO A 5 8.24 -33.99 -36.00
N SER A 6 7.45 -32.98 -36.39
CA SER A 6 6.17 -33.22 -37.09
C SER A 6 5.66 -32.10 -38.02
N GLN A 7 6.52 -31.24 -38.57
CA GLN A 7 6.13 -30.33 -39.66
C GLN A 7 6.77 -30.78 -40.98
N PRO A 8 6.02 -31.39 -41.93
CA PRO A 8 6.56 -31.83 -43.22
C PRO A 8 6.88 -30.68 -44.18
N ASN A 9 6.52 -29.44 -43.85
CA ASN A 9 6.80 -28.25 -44.65
C ASN A 9 7.07 -27.05 -43.72
N PRO A 10 8.21 -26.34 -43.84
CA PRO A 10 8.41 -25.06 -43.17
C PRO A 10 7.40 -24.02 -43.74
N PRO A 11 7.04 -22.98 -42.99
CA PRO A 11 6.31 -21.84 -43.55
C PRO A 11 7.19 -21.16 -44.62
N GLY A 12 6.84 -21.39 -45.89
CA GLY A 12 7.46 -20.73 -47.04
C GLY A 12 8.65 -21.49 -47.64
N SER A 13 8.42 -22.20 -48.75
CA SER A 13 9.49 -22.52 -49.71
C SER A 13 9.76 -21.27 -50.55
N TRP A 14 10.66 -20.40 -50.05
CA TRP A 14 11.00 -19.16 -50.74
C TRP A 14 11.82 -19.45 -52.01
N SER A 15 11.25 -19.16 -53.18
CA SER A 15 11.92 -19.35 -54.48
C SER A 15 13.02 -18.31 -54.76
N SER A 16 13.32 -17.42 -53.81
CA SER A 16 14.40 -16.43 -53.91
C SER A 16 14.86 -16.00 -52.50
N ASN A 17 16.02 -16.48 -52.07
CA ASN A 17 16.88 -15.92 -51.00
C ASN A 17 16.31 -15.68 -49.59
N GLY A 18 15.25 -16.39 -49.15
CA GLY A 18 14.83 -16.40 -47.74
C GLY A 18 15.36 -17.64 -47.00
N THR A 19 16.00 -17.46 -45.83
CA THR A 19 16.36 -18.54 -44.90
C THR A 19 15.58 -18.39 -43.59
N GLY A 20 15.23 -19.50 -42.92
CA GLY A 20 14.56 -19.47 -41.61
C GLY A 20 15.42 -18.85 -40.50
N MET A 21 16.73 -18.69 -40.70
CA MET A 21 17.74 -18.30 -39.72
C MET A 21 17.35 -17.19 -38.72
N LEU A 22 16.52 -16.22 -39.10
CA LEU A 22 16.06 -15.19 -38.17
C LEU A 22 15.17 -15.74 -37.04
N ASP A 23 14.33 -16.74 -37.30
CA ASP A 23 13.51 -17.38 -36.26
C ASP A 23 14.36 -18.20 -35.27
N ASP A 24 15.31 -18.98 -35.78
CA ASP A 24 16.27 -19.76 -35.01
C ASP A 24 17.14 -18.83 -34.13
N VAL A 25 17.60 -17.69 -34.66
CA VAL A 25 18.41 -16.71 -33.92
C VAL A 25 17.56 -15.99 -32.87
N ALA A 26 16.32 -15.64 -33.18
CA ALA A 26 15.39 -15.03 -32.24
C ALA A 26 15.09 -15.97 -31.07
N LEU A 27 14.82 -17.25 -31.35
CA LEU A 27 14.62 -18.28 -30.33
C LEU A 27 15.87 -18.46 -29.48
N PHE A 28 17.04 -18.57 -30.10
CA PHE A 28 18.31 -18.75 -29.38
C PHE A 28 18.60 -17.56 -28.46
N GLY A 29 18.45 -16.34 -28.97
CA GLY A 29 18.65 -15.10 -28.21
C GLY A 29 17.70 -14.97 -27.04
N HIS A 30 16.46 -15.43 -27.19
CA HIS A 30 15.43 -15.37 -26.13
C HIS A 30 15.54 -16.51 -25.11
N THR A 31 16.10 -17.68 -25.47
CA THR A 31 16.13 -18.86 -24.59
C THR A 31 17.47 -19.11 -23.92
N ASN A 32 18.58 -18.55 -24.43
CA ASN A 32 19.92 -18.78 -23.90
C ASN A 32 20.47 -17.55 -23.19
N ASP A 33 21.24 -17.77 -22.14
CA ASP A 33 22.02 -16.71 -21.50
C ASP A 33 23.21 -16.34 -22.40
N LEU A 34 23.20 -15.12 -22.91
CA LEU A 34 24.23 -14.60 -23.81
C LEU A 34 25.46 -14.06 -23.05
N ARG A 35 25.35 -13.84 -21.74
CA ARG A 35 26.39 -13.20 -20.90
C ARG A 35 26.46 -13.84 -19.52
N THR A 36 27.05 -15.03 -19.46
CA THR A 36 27.27 -15.79 -18.22
C THR A 36 28.22 -15.12 -17.21
N ASP A 37 28.87 -14.02 -17.61
CA ASP A 37 29.70 -13.19 -16.73
C ASP A 37 28.90 -12.18 -15.90
N LEU A 38 27.59 -12.02 -16.17
CA LEU A 38 26.67 -11.19 -15.39
C LEU A 38 25.69 -12.07 -14.61
N PRO A 39 25.22 -11.62 -13.43
CA PRO A 39 24.21 -12.37 -12.67
C PRO A 39 22.85 -12.35 -13.37
N GLY A 40 22.19 -13.51 -13.41
CA GLY A 40 20.88 -13.70 -14.06
C GLY A 40 21.00 -13.93 -15.57
N LYS A 41 19.98 -14.55 -16.17
CA LYS A 41 19.93 -14.83 -17.61
C LYS A 41 19.90 -13.52 -18.40
N GLN A 42 20.87 -13.30 -19.28
CA GLN A 42 20.93 -12.16 -20.19
C GLN A 42 20.47 -12.60 -21.58
N ASP A 43 19.18 -12.50 -21.84
CA ASP A 43 18.57 -12.82 -23.13
C ASP A 43 18.18 -11.56 -23.93
N VAL A 44 17.80 -11.77 -25.20
CA VAL A 44 17.37 -10.70 -26.11
C VAL A 44 16.00 -11.07 -26.66
N GLY A 45 15.02 -10.21 -26.38
CA GLY A 45 13.70 -10.28 -26.99
C GLY A 45 13.66 -9.61 -28.37
N LEU A 46 12.98 -10.20 -29.34
CA LEU A 46 12.76 -9.63 -30.68
C LEU A 46 11.35 -9.05 -30.83
N CYS A 47 11.28 -7.74 -31.03
CA CYS A 47 10.08 -7.05 -31.48
C CYS A 47 10.22 -6.71 -32.96
N ALA A 48 9.25 -7.09 -33.80
CA ALA A 48 9.33 -6.88 -35.25
C ALA A 48 8.28 -5.87 -35.73
N VAL A 49 8.72 -4.84 -36.44
CA VAL A 49 7.83 -3.92 -37.18
C VAL A 49 8.06 -4.12 -38.67
N PHE A 50 7.11 -4.74 -39.36
CA PHE A 50 7.15 -4.87 -40.81
C PHE A 50 6.53 -3.64 -41.48
N CYS A 51 7.25 -3.04 -42.41
CA CYS A 51 6.80 -1.88 -43.16
C CYS A 51 6.98 -2.11 -44.67
N PHE A 52 5.97 -1.71 -45.44
CA PHE A 52 5.99 -1.61 -46.91
C PHE A 52 6.39 -2.90 -47.66
N GLY A 53 5.41 -3.58 -48.25
CA GLY A 53 5.63 -4.67 -49.21
C GLY A 53 4.89 -5.95 -48.86
N SER A 54 5.38 -7.08 -49.38
CA SER A 54 4.79 -8.41 -49.18
C SER A 54 5.85 -9.38 -48.64
N GLY A 55 5.53 -10.15 -47.61
CA GLY A 55 6.43 -11.18 -47.06
C GLY A 55 6.70 -11.12 -45.55
N SER A 56 5.73 -10.68 -44.73
CA SER A 56 5.86 -10.57 -43.27
C SER A 56 5.98 -11.90 -42.52
N GLN A 57 5.74 -13.04 -43.17
CA GLN A 57 5.70 -14.36 -42.54
C GLN A 57 6.97 -14.73 -41.75
N LEU A 58 8.15 -14.38 -42.26
CA LEU A 58 9.42 -14.65 -41.56
C LEU A 58 9.55 -13.80 -40.28
N LEU A 59 9.18 -12.52 -40.34
CA LEU A 59 9.22 -11.62 -39.19
C LEU A 59 8.16 -11.99 -38.15
N ARG A 60 6.99 -12.45 -38.61
CA ARG A 60 5.94 -12.99 -37.75
C ARG A 60 6.43 -14.24 -37.01
N SER A 61 7.03 -15.19 -37.72
CA SER A 61 7.65 -16.38 -37.10
C SER A 61 8.75 -16.01 -36.11
N ALA A 62 9.61 -15.05 -36.47
CA ALA A 62 10.71 -14.61 -35.61
C ALA A 62 10.23 -13.86 -34.37
N ALA A 63 9.20 -13.00 -34.47
CA ALA A 63 8.61 -12.32 -33.32
C ALA A 63 7.96 -13.31 -32.35
N LYS A 64 7.24 -14.31 -32.89
CA LYS A 64 6.70 -15.43 -32.10
C LYS A 64 7.80 -16.15 -31.33
N ALA A 65 8.90 -16.50 -31.98
CA ALA A 65 10.00 -17.24 -31.36
C ALA A 65 10.89 -16.39 -30.45
N GLY A 66 10.97 -15.08 -30.71
CA GLY A 66 11.87 -14.17 -30.02
C GLY A 66 11.25 -13.36 -28.90
N ALA A 67 9.93 -13.43 -28.66
CA ALA A 67 9.29 -12.67 -27.60
C ALA A 67 8.06 -13.38 -26.99
N PHE A 68 8.05 -14.71 -27.00
CA PHE A 68 7.01 -15.46 -26.29
C PHE A 68 7.21 -15.40 -24.76
N ARG A 69 6.11 -15.54 -24.03
CA ARG A 69 6.06 -15.82 -22.61
C ARG A 69 6.02 -17.33 -22.42
N ASP A 70 7.12 -17.90 -21.96
CA ASP A 70 7.21 -19.32 -21.65
C ASP A 70 6.35 -19.62 -20.40
N ILE A 71 5.10 -20.06 -20.59
CA ILE A 71 4.14 -20.34 -19.52
C ILE A 71 4.34 -21.75 -18.99
N ASN A 72 4.73 -22.68 -19.86
CA ASN A 72 4.84 -24.10 -19.55
C ASN A 72 6.30 -24.55 -19.23
N ASN A 73 7.27 -23.64 -19.28
CA ASN A 73 8.72 -23.85 -19.08
C ASN A 73 9.37 -24.83 -20.07
N ASP A 74 8.84 -24.97 -21.29
CA ASP A 74 9.41 -25.83 -22.32
C ASP A 74 10.42 -25.10 -23.23
N ASN A 75 10.62 -23.80 -23.03
CA ASN A 75 11.45 -22.91 -23.83
C ASN A 75 11.07 -22.89 -25.32
N LEU A 76 9.80 -23.14 -25.65
CA LEU A 76 9.27 -23.10 -27.00
C LEU A 76 8.02 -22.21 -27.06
N PRO A 77 7.77 -21.54 -28.20
CA PRO A 77 6.52 -20.83 -28.41
C PRO A 77 5.39 -21.83 -28.73
N GLY A 78 4.58 -22.16 -27.73
CA GLY A 78 3.47 -23.11 -27.81
C GLY A 78 3.77 -24.44 -27.09
N PRO A 79 2.78 -25.34 -26.93
CA PRO A 79 1.55 -25.47 -27.73
C PRO A 79 0.40 -24.57 -27.29
N ASP A 80 0.53 -23.86 -26.18
CA ASP A 80 -0.46 -22.89 -25.73
C ASP A 80 -0.31 -21.59 -26.55
N SER A 81 -1.34 -21.19 -27.29
CA SER A 81 -1.28 -19.96 -28.09
C SER A 81 -1.06 -18.72 -27.24
N ARG A 82 -1.50 -18.74 -25.97
CA ARG A 82 -1.33 -17.63 -25.01
C ARG A 82 0.12 -17.28 -24.70
N GLU A 83 1.07 -18.13 -25.07
CA GLU A 83 2.49 -17.85 -24.91
C GLU A 83 2.99 -16.78 -25.89
N TRP A 84 2.35 -16.64 -27.05
CA TRP A 84 2.80 -15.71 -28.08
C TRP A 84 1.68 -14.85 -28.68
N ASP A 85 0.42 -15.20 -28.43
CA ASP A 85 -0.82 -14.60 -28.93
C ASP A 85 -1.82 -14.59 -27.76
N GLU A 86 -1.66 -13.61 -26.86
CA GLU A 86 -2.50 -13.47 -25.66
C GLU A 86 -3.94 -13.08 -26.01
N ASP A 87 -4.15 -12.35 -27.11
CA ASP A 87 -5.44 -11.83 -27.52
C ASP A 87 -6.28 -12.77 -28.38
N GLY A 88 -5.66 -13.82 -28.92
CA GLY A 88 -6.29 -14.84 -29.75
C GLY A 88 -6.58 -14.36 -31.17
N ASP A 89 -5.91 -13.33 -31.66
CA ASP A 89 -6.11 -12.79 -33.01
C ASP A 89 -5.36 -13.60 -34.10
N GLY A 90 -4.49 -14.53 -33.68
CA GLY A 90 -3.68 -15.39 -34.55
C GLY A 90 -2.36 -14.75 -34.99
N GLU A 91 -2.06 -13.54 -34.52
CA GLU A 91 -0.81 -12.80 -34.71
C GLU A 91 0.02 -12.79 -33.42
N PRO A 92 1.36 -12.81 -33.50
CA PRO A 92 2.18 -12.67 -32.31
C PRO A 92 2.12 -11.27 -31.71
N ASP A 93 1.99 -11.15 -30.39
CA ASP A 93 1.85 -9.86 -29.68
C ASP A 93 2.99 -8.85 -29.96
N PHE A 94 4.18 -9.34 -30.31
CA PHE A 94 5.38 -8.55 -30.61
C PHE A 94 5.64 -8.36 -32.12
N PHE A 95 4.65 -8.70 -32.96
CA PHE A 95 4.65 -8.46 -34.39
C PHE A 95 3.72 -7.29 -34.73
N PHE A 96 4.26 -6.27 -35.39
CA PHE A 96 3.52 -5.09 -35.83
C PHE A 96 3.68 -4.92 -37.33
N GLU A 97 2.60 -4.58 -38.02
CA GLU A 97 2.58 -4.39 -39.46
C GLU A 97 2.04 -2.99 -39.81
N ALA A 98 2.67 -2.34 -40.78
CA ALA A 98 2.28 -1.05 -41.33
C ALA A 98 2.37 -1.07 -42.85
N GLU A 99 1.25 -0.80 -43.53
CA GLU A 99 1.17 -0.82 -44.99
C GLU A 99 1.50 0.54 -45.62
N ASP A 100 1.40 1.63 -44.84
CA ASP A 100 1.69 2.99 -45.28
C ASP A 100 2.42 3.82 -44.21
N GLY A 101 2.86 5.02 -44.61
CA GLY A 101 3.61 5.93 -43.74
C GLY A 101 2.81 6.50 -42.57
N TRP A 102 1.47 6.52 -42.63
CA TRP A 102 0.62 6.98 -41.53
C TRP A 102 0.50 5.90 -40.45
N GLN A 103 0.42 4.63 -40.86
CA GLN A 103 0.37 3.49 -39.95
C GLN A 103 1.73 3.19 -39.30
N LEU A 104 2.84 3.60 -39.91
CA LEU A 104 4.18 3.34 -39.40
C LEU A 104 4.44 3.99 -38.03
N GLU A 105 4.01 5.23 -37.83
CA GLU A 105 4.14 5.92 -36.54
C GLU A 105 3.37 5.19 -35.44
N ALA A 106 2.15 4.74 -35.75
CA ALA A 106 1.34 3.95 -34.83
C ALA A 106 1.98 2.57 -34.53
N ALA A 107 2.53 1.89 -35.54
CA ALA A 107 3.18 0.59 -35.37
C ALA A 107 4.46 0.69 -34.52
N ILE A 108 5.31 1.71 -34.74
CA ILE A 108 6.51 1.96 -33.93
C ILE A 108 6.12 2.33 -32.49
N THR A 109 5.12 3.18 -32.33
CA THR A 109 4.62 3.56 -31.00
C THR A 109 4.11 2.34 -30.24
N ARG A 110 3.32 1.47 -30.88
CA ARG A 110 2.84 0.21 -30.29
C ARG A 110 4.00 -0.74 -29.93
N ALA A 111 5.01 -0.85 -30.80
CA ALA A 111 6.20 -1.67 -30.53
C ALA A 111 6.97 -1.18 -29.29
N ILE A 112 7.22 0.13 -29.17
CA ILE A 112 7.90 0.71 -28.01
C ILE A 112 7.06 0.53 -26.73
N MET A 113 5.74 0.70 -26.83
CA MET A 113 4.82 0.49 -25.70
C MET A 113 4.82 -0.97 -25.23
N ALA A 114 4.78 -1.94 -26.14
CA ALA A 114 4.86 -3.36 -25.80
C ALA A 114 6.19 -3.73 -25.10
N ILE A 115 7.32 -3.12 -25.53
CA ILE A 115 8.62 -3.28 -24.86
C ILE A 115 8.59 -2.69 -23.44
N MET A 116 8.05 -1.47 -23.29
CA MET A 116 7.95 -0.80 -21.97
C MET A 116 7.03 -1.56 -21.00
N ALA A 117 5.97 -2.18 -21.50
CA ALA A 117 5.02 -2.91 -20.68
C ALA A 117 5.60 -4.17 -20.04
N ARG A 118 6.48 -4.87 -20.76
CA ARG A 118 7.28 -5.95 -20.17
C ARG A 118 8.07 -5.42 -18.98
N ALA A 119 8.75 -4.29 -19.11
CA ALA A 119 9.56 -3.69 -18.04
C ALA A 119 8.74 -3.18 -16.82
N ALA A 120 7.42 -3.14 -16.88
CA ALA A 120 6.57 -2.39 -15.95
C ALA A 120 5.67 -3.25 -15.02
N ALA A 121 5.78 -4.58 -15.05
CA ALA A 121 4.80 -5.45 -14.41
C ALA A 121 5.03 -5.65 -12.89
N ALA A 122 4.20 -4.93 -12.12
CA ALA A 122 3.93 -4.99 -10.68
C ALA A 122 4.94 -4.29 -9.76
N SER A 123 4.73 -3.00 -9.52
CA SER A 123 5.28 -2.31 -8.35
C SER A 123 4.27 -2.33 -7.19
N ALA A 124 4.77 -2.45 -5.97
CA ALA A 124 4.02 -2.44 -4.70
C ALA A 124 2.99 -3.58 -4.50
N VAL A 125 3.46 -4.71 -3.97
CA VAL A 125 2.60 -5.72 -3.35
C VAL A 125 2.35 -5.31 -1.89
N SER A 126 1.13 -4.87 -1.57
CA SER A 126 0.74 -4.54 -0.19
C SER A 126 0.02 -5.72 0.45
N VAL A 127 0.47 -6.16 1.63
CA VAL A 127 -0.03 -7.38 2.30
C VAL A 127 -0.51 -7.03 3.71
N ILE A 128 -1.75 -7.40 4.04
CA ILE A 128 -2.30 -7.30 5.40
C ILE A 128 -2.96 -8.60 5.82
N SER A 129 -2.58 -9.15 6.99
CA SER A 129 -3.18 -10.38 7.51
C SER A 129 -4.48 -10.07 8.25
N GLY A 130 -5.50 -10.91 8.03
CA GLY A 130 -6.75 -10.92 8.81
C GLY A 130 -6.64 -11.67 10.15
N SER A 131 -5.52 -12.36 10.40
CA SER A 131 -5.18 -13.02 11.66
C SER A 131 -3.92 -12.40 12.29
N ALA A 132 -4.01 -12.05 13.58
CA ALA A 132 -2.86 -11.56 14.37
C ALA A 132 -1.97 -12.71 14.89
N ALA A 133 -2.51 -13.94 14.91
CA ALA A 133 -1.82 -15.19 15.18
C ALA A 133 -2.65 -16.34 14.59
N GLY A 134 -1.99 -17.25 13.86
CA GLY A 134 -2.61 -18.47 13.34
C GLY A 134 -3.26 -18.35 11.97
N GLU A 135 -4.06 -19.36 11.64
CA GLU A 135 -4.64 -19.64 10.33
C GLU A 135 -5.73 -18.63 9.95
N GLY A 136 -5.83 -18.29 8.67
CA GLY A 136 -6.81 -17.32 8.18
C GLY A 136 -6.49 -16.84 6.78
N THR A 137 -6.90 -15.63 6.44
CA THR A 137 -6.63 -15.02 5.13
C THR A 137 -5.78 -13.77 5.23
N VAL A 138 -4.97 -13.54 4.21
CA VAL A 138 -4.20 -12.33 3.99
C VAL A 138 -4.72 -11.61 2.75
N GLN A 139 -4.90 -10.31 2.86
CA GLN A 139 -5.42 -9.46 1.80
C GLN A 139 -4.25 -8.80 1.10
N GLN A 140 -4.26 -8.88 -0.22
CA GLN A 140 -3.21 -8.36 -1.06
C GLN A 140 -3.79 -7.46 -2.14
N ALA A 141 -3.23 -6.25 -2.23
CA ALA A 141 -3.44 -5.37 -3.36
C ALA A 141 -2.17 -5.30 -4.23
N TYR A 142 -2.39 -5.26 -5.53
CA TYR A 142 -1.36 -5.01 -6.54
C TYR A 142 -2.00 -4.37 -7.78
N PHE A 143 -1.18 -3.88 -8.70
CA PHE A 143 -1.66 -3.30 -9.95
C PHE A 143 -0.82 -3.73 -11.15
N GLN A 144 -1.40 -3.62 -12.33
CA GLN A 144 -0.73 -3.77 -13.62
C GLN A 144 -0.82 -2.45 -14.37
N GLN A 145 0.33 -1.89 -14.77
CA GLN A 145 0.39 -0.61 -15.47
C GLN A 145 -0.26 -0.65 -16.84
N ALA A 146 -0.11 -1.74 -17.56
CA ALA A 146 -0.72 -1.97 -18.86
C ALA A 146 -0.96 -3.46 -19.09
N LYS A 147 -2.05 -3.78 -19.77
CA LYS A 147 -2.36 -5.09 -20.32
C LYS A 147 -2.78 -4.91 -21.79
N TYR A 148 -2.25 -5.75 -22.67
CA TYR A 148 -2.42 -5.61 -24.12
C TYR A 148 -3.29 -6.73 -24.65
N GLN A 149 -4.27 -6.37 -25.46
CA GLN A 149 -5.07 -7.29 -26.26
C GLN A 149 -4.92 -6.88 -27.73
N GLY A 150 -3.95 -7.45 -28.44
CA GLY A 150 -3.67 -7.11 -29.84
C GLY A 150 -3.25 -5.66 -30.00
N ALA A 151 -4.09 -4.87 -30.67
CA ALA A 151 -3.87 -3.43 -30.82
C ALA A 151 -4.38 -2.59 -29.64
N ASP A 152 -5.20 -3.14 -28.76
CA ASP A 152 -5.84 -2.41 -27.66
C ASP A 152 -5.03 -2.53 -26.36
N GLU A 153 -4.90 -1.41 -25.64
CA GLU A 153 -4.14 -1.32 -24.40
C GLU A 153 -5.07 -0.86 -23.26
N VAL A 154 -5.12 -1.64 -22.18
CA VAL A 154 -5.79 -1.24 -20.94
C VAL A 154 -4.77 -0.95 -19.86
N LYS A 155 -4.73 0.32 -19.44
CA LYS A 155 -3.78 0.79 -18.42
C LYS A 155 -4.35 0.73 -17.01
N TRP A 156 -3.47 0.72 -16.01
CA TRP A 156 -3.76 0.98 -14.60
C TRP A 156 -4.89 0.11 -14.02
N LEU A 157 -4.70 -1.21 -14.13
CA LEU A 157 -5.63 -2.21 -13.61
C LEU A 157 -5.32 -2.50 -12.14
N GLY A 158 -6.31 -2.37 -11.25
CA GLY A 158 -6.16 -2.76 -9.86
C GLY A 158 -6.69 -4.14 -9.54
N PHE A 159 -5.99 -4.82 -8.63
CA PHE A 159 -6.35 -6.13 -8.14
C PHE A 159 -6.36 -6.11 -6.61
N LEU A 160 -7.43 -6.65 -6.03
CA LEU A 160 -7.54 -6.89 -4.61
C LEU A 160 -7.97 -8.34 -4.41
N ARG A 161 -7.14 -9.12 -3.71
CA ARG A 161 -7.35 -10.55 -3.52
C ARG A 161 -7.10 -11.00 -2.09
N ALA A 162 -7.58 -12.19 -1.77
CA ALA A 162 -7.20 -12.93 -0.58
C ALA A 162 -6.42 -14.19 -0.92
N LEU A 163 -5.37 -14.44 -0.14
CA LEU A 163 -4.69 -15.72 -0.05
C LEU A 163 -4.90 -16.29 1.35
N TRP A 164 -4.67 -17.58 1.52
CA TRP A 164 -4.61 -18.20 2.83
C TRP A 164 -3.29 -17.87 3.53
N VAL A 165 -3.30 -17.90 4.86
CA VAL A 165 -2.12 -17.95 5.71
C VAL A 165 -2.23 -19.16 6.61
N ASP A 166 -1.21 -20.01 6.57
CA ASP A 166 -1.13 -21.17 7.44
C ASP A 166 -0.57 -20.83 8.82
N ARG A 167 -0.66 -21.77 9.76
CA ARG A 167 -0.14 -21.61 11.14
C ARG A 167 1.38 -21.42 11.21
N PHE A 168 2.10 -21.71 10.14
CA PHE A 168 3.56 -21.58 10.04
C PHE A 168 3.98 -20.24 9.42
N GLY A 169 3.01 -19.42 9.00
CA GLY A 169 3.25 -18.11 8.38
C GLY A 169 3.49 -18.19 6.87
N ASN A 170 3.24 -19.33 6.21
CA ASN A 170 3.28 -19.40 4.76
C ASN A 170 1.97 -18.91 4.16
N MET A 171 2.07 -18.19 3.04
CA MET A 171 0.92 -17.85 2.20
C MET A 171 0.56 -19.04 1.31
N ARG A 172 -0.74 -19.30 1.11
CA ARG A 172 -1.23 -20.39 0.24
C ARG A 172 -2.33 -19.91 -0.71
N GLU A 173 -2.38 -20.50 -1.89
CA GLU A 173 -3.49 -20.32 -2.84
C GLU A 173 -4.68 -21.24 -2.51
N ASP A 174 -5.84 -21.04 -3.14
CA ASP A 174 -7.01 -21.93 -3.05
C ASP A 174 -7.04 -22.88 -4.25
N THR A 175 -6.20 -23.92 -4.23
CA THR A 175 -5.81 -24.69 -5.43
C THR A 175 -7.01 -25.37 -6.11
N ASP A 176 -7.99 -25.85 -5.35
CA ASP A 176 -9.20 -26.48 -5.87
C ASP A 176 -10.43 -25.55 -5.85
N ASN A 177 -10.25 -24.28 -5.49
CA ASN A 177 -11.28 -23.24 -5.38
C ASN A 177 -12.46 -23.64 -4.47
N ASN A 178 -12.20 -24.47 -3.46
CA ASN A 178 -13.23 -24.95 -2.54
C ASN A 178 -13.45 -24.00 -1.34
N ARG A 179 -12.55 -23.01 -1.14
CA ARG A 179 -12.55 -22.05 -0.01
C ARG A 179 -12.40 -22.72 1.35
N VAL A 180 -11.65 -23.81 1.39
CA VAL A 180 -11.28 -24.61 2.56
C VAL A 180 -9.76 -24.76 2.60
N LEU A 181 -9.13 -24.14 3.58
CA LEU A 181 -7.69 -24.23 3.80
C LEU A 181 -7.29 -25.67 4.10
N THR A 182 -6.51 -26.28 3.22
CA THR A 182 -6.11 -27.69 3.32
C THR A 182 -4.59 -27.82 3.20
N TYR A 183 -3.92 -28.38 4.21
CA TYR A 183 -2.45 -28.45 4.22
C TYR A 183 -1.86 -29.66 3.50
N SER A 184 -2.59 -30.77 3.49
CA SER A 184 -2.10 -32.07 3.05
C SER A 184 -3.26 -32.93 2.59
N GLY A 185 -3.05 -33.84 1.64
CA GLY A 185 -4.13 -34.64 1.04
C GLY A 185 -4.20 -34.40 -0.46
N THR A 186 -5.24 -34.90 -1.13
CA THR A 186 -5.43 -34.64 -2.55
C THR A 186 -6.91 -34.33 -2.80
N PRO A 187 -7.25 -33.11 -3.23
CA PRO A 187 -6.38 -31.92 -3.42
C PRO A 187 -5.88 -31.30 -2.10
N HIS A 188 -4.89 -30.41 -2.15
CA HIS A 188 -4.46 -29.55 -1.04
C HIS A 188 -3.95 -28.20 -1.58
N ASP A 189 -3.87 -27.21 -0.69
CA ASP A 189 -3.52 -25.84 -1.04
C ASP A 189 -2.00 -25.63 -1.06
N ARG A 190 -1.53 -25.13 -2.20
CA ARG A 190 -0.11 -24.90 -2.46
C ARG A 190 0.42 -23.65 -1.77
N VAL A 191 1.66 -23.73 -1.30
CA VAL A 191 2.38 -22.57 -0.75
C VAL A 191 2.84 -21.66 -1.89
N VAL A 192 2.60 -20.36 -1.74
CA VAL A 192 2.95 -19.32 -2.71
C VAL A 192 4.16 -18.53 -2.20
N ARG A 193 5.22 -18.42 -3.01
CA ARG A 193 6.33 -17.49 -2.77
C ARG A 193 6.55 -16.61 -3.99
N PHE A 194 6.71 -15.31 -3.77
CA PHE A 194 7.04 -14.37 -4.84
C PHE A 194 8.46 -14.64 -5.35
N ASP A 195 8.60 -14.78 -6.66
CA ASP A 195 9.89 -14.90 -7.33
C ASP A 195 10.42 -13.50 -7.61
N THR A 196 11.54 -13.17 -6.97
CA THR A 196 12.25 -11.89 -7.18
C THR A 196 13.50 -12.06 -8.03
N SER A 197 13.66 -13.18 -8.74
CA SER A 197 14.83 -13.41 -9.58
C SER A 197 14.84 -12.42 -10.77
N THR A 198 15.98 -11.76 -10.95
CA THR A 198 16.21 -10.59 -11.82
C THR A 198 16.20 -10.88 -13.33
N SER A 199 15.76 -12.07 -13.75
CA SER A 199 15.82 -12.53 -15.15
C SER A 199 14.51 -12.40 -15.91
N GLY A 200 13.49 -11.77 -15.33
CA GLY A 200 12.21 -11.52 -15.98
C GLY A 200 11.64 -10.17 -15.57
N SER A 201 11.04 -9.49 -16.53
CA SER A 201 10.41 -8.19 -16.32
C SER A 201 8.99 -8.29 -15.72
N ASP A 202 8.46 -9.52 -15.64
CA ASP A 202 7.14 -9.85 -15.08
C ASP A 202 7.27 -10.46 -13.68
N THR A 203 6.49 -9.95 -12.71
CA THR A 203 6.44 -10.51 -11.34
C THR A 203 5.80 -11.91 -11.34
N ARG A 204 6.57 -12.91 -10.90
CA ARG A 204 6.18 -14.33 -10.87
C ARG A 204 6.02 -14.85 -9.44
N CYS A 205 5.33 -15.97 -9.31
CA CYS A 205 5.15 -16.71 -8.06
C CYS A 205 5.56 -18.16 -8.26
N VAL A 206 6.39 -18.70 -7.37
CA VAL A 206 6.68 -20.12 -7.31
C VAL A 206 5.66 -20.79 -6.39
N LEU A 207 5.00 -21.82 -6.90
CA LEU A 207 4.07 -22.66 -6.14
C LEU A 207 4.82 -23.88 -5.60
N PHE A 208 4.59 -24.22 -4.34
CA PHE A 208 5.20 -25.38 -3.68
C PHE A 208 4.15 -26.33 -3.11
N GLU A 209 4.41 -27.64 -3.19
CA GLU A 209 3.65 -28.64 -2.42
C GLU A 209 4.22 -28.75 -0.99
N ASP A 210 3.33 -28.96 -0.03
CA ASP A 210 3.66 -29.28 1.36
C ASP A 210 3.35 -30.76 1.64
N GLN A 211 4.35 -31.62 1.45
CA GLN A 211 4.15 -33.07 1.46
C GLN A 211 3.59 -33.62 2.78
N ASP A 212 3.92 -33.00 3.91
CA ASP A 212 3.59 -33.50 5.24
C ASP A 212 2.63 -32.59 6.03
N GLY A 213 2.29 -31.42 5.49
CA GLY A 213 1.42 -30.45 6.14
C GLY A 213 2.09 -29.70 7.30
N TYR A 214 3.43 -29.66 7.32
CA TYR A 214 4.23 -28.96 8.33
C TYR A 214 4.92 -27.70 7.80
N GLY A 215 4.47 -27.17 6.66
CA GLY A 215 4.83 -25.83 6.19
C GLY A 215 6.32 -25.63 5.96
N GLY A 216 7.04 -26.68 5.57
CA GLY A 216 8.48 -26.63 5.33
C GLY A 216 9.36 -26.85 6.58
N THR A 217 8.77 -27.04 7.77
CA THR A 217 9.53 -27.13 9.03
C THR A 217 10.10 -28.53 9.32
N ARG A 218 9.48 -29.58 8.79
CA ARG A 218 9.91 -30.97 8.96
C ARG A 218 10.50 -31.55 7.67
N LEU A 219 9.76 -31.43 6.56
CA LEU A 219 10.27 -31.71 5.22
C LEU A 219 10.37 -30.41 4.42
N PRO A 220 11.35 -30.27 3.52
CA PRO A 220 11.40 -29.15 2.59
C PRO A 220 10.13 -29.06 1.74
N LEU A 221 9.76 -27.84 1.35
CA LEU A 221 8.72 -27.62 0.35
C LEU A 221 9.27 -27.90 -1.04
N ASP A 222 8.50 -28.62 -1.86
CA ASP A 222 8.90 -28.98 -3.22
C ASP A 222 8.29 -28.02 -4.23
N SER A 223 9.13 -27.37 -5.04
CA SER A 223 8.66 -26.48 -6.11
C SER A 223 7.89 -27.27 -7.17
N VAL A 224 6.68 -26.82 -7.50
CA VAL A 224 5.82 -27.43 -8.51
C VAL A 224 6.00 -26.75 -9.84
N THR A 225 5.78 -25.45 -9.86
CA THR A 225 5.78 -24.62 -11.05
C THR A 225 5.94 -23.15 -10.67
N THR A 226 6.28 -22.33 -11.67
CA THR A 226 6.31 -20.88 -11.56
C THR A 226 5.17 -20.32 -12.42
N VAL A 227 4.33 -19.49 -11.83
CA VAL A 227 3.17 -18.88 -12.48
C VAL A 227 3.26 -17.36 -12.43
N TYR A 228 2.51 -16.68 -13.30
CA TYR A 228 2.33 -15.24 -13.17
C TYR A 228 1.48 -14.90 -11.94
N ILE A 229 1.67 -13.70 -11.39
CA ILE A 229 0.95 -13.27 -10.19
C ILE A 229 -0.57 -13.35 -10.34
N ASP A 230 -1.10 -13.11 -11.54
CA ASP A 230 -2.53 -13.16 -11.86
C ASP A 230 -3.05 -14.57 -12.15
N GLN A 231 -2.19 -15.59 -12.18
CA GLN A 231 -2.54 -17.00 -12.35
C GLN A 231 -2.62 -17.77 -11.02
N VAL A 232 -2.19 -17.16 -9.91
CA VAL A 232 -2.35 -17.73 -8.56
C VAL A 232 -3.84 -17.84 -8.24
N ASN A 233 -4.26 -18.96 -7.64
CA ASN A 233 -5.66 -19.16 -7.26
C ASN A 233 -6.00 -18.38 -5.97
N ASP A 234 -6.87 -17.39 -6.10
CA ASP A 234 -7.27 -16.54 -4.98
C ASP A 234 -8.44 -17.15 -4.20
N VAL A 235 -8.46 -17.04 -2.88
CA VAL A 235 -9.64 -17.38 -2.05
C VAL A 235 -10.85 -16.52 -2.44
N TRP A 236 -10.58 -15.25 -2.76
CA TRP A 236 -11.49 -14.35 -3.45
C TRP A 236 -10.73 -13.23 -4.13
N ASN A 237 -11.33 -12.60 -5.14
CA ASN A 237 -10.75 -11.48 -5.86
C ASN A 237 -11.83 -10.41 -6.20
N GLY A 238 -11.69 -9.22 -5.62
CA GLY A 238 -12.65 -8.12 -5.76
C GLY A 238 -12.62 -7.50 -7.16
N GLY A 239 -11.45 -7.45 -7.79
CA GLY A 239 -11.31 -6.99 -9.18
C GLY A 239 -12.03 -7.91 -10.16
N ARG A 240 -11.82 -9.24 -10.04
CA ARG A 240 -12.52 -10.25 -10.86
C ARG A 240 -14.03 -10.24 -10.61
N TYR A 241 -14.47 -10.11 -9.35
CA TYR A 241 -15.89 -9.97 -9.03
C TYR A 241 -16.52 -8.76 -9.73
N LEU A 242 -15.87 -7.59 -9.62
CA LEU A 242 -16.34 -6.36 -10.27
C LEU A 242 -16.33 -6.47 -11.79
N SER A 243 -15.32 -7.13 -12.35
CA SER A 243 -15.22 -7.39 -13.79
C SER A 243 -16.43 -8.17 -14.31
N ALA A 244 -16.86 -9.22 -13.59
CA ALA A 244 -18.03 -10.02 -13.91
C ALA A 244 -19.38 -9.34 -13.58
N ALA A 245 -19.42 -8.42 -12.61
CA ALA A 245 -20.63 -7.71 -12.22
C ALA A 245 -21.05 -6.67 -13.26
N SER A 246 -22.36 -6.50 -13.48
CA SER A 246 -22.88 -5.41 -14.32
C SER A 246 -22.71 -4.07 -13.60
N ALA A 247 -22.44 -3.00 -14.34
CA ALA A 247 -22.32 -1.65 -13.76
C ALA A 247 -23.57 -1.25 -12.96
N ALA A 248 -24.76 -1.63 -13.41
CA ALA A 248 -26.03 -1.35 -12.72
C ALA A 248 -26.20 -2.08 -11.37
N SER A 249 -25.57 -3.25 -11.19
CA SER A 249 -25.66 -4.01 -9.93
C SER A 249 -24.82 -3.45 -8.79
N ARG A 250 -23.89 -2.52 -9.09
CA ARG A 250 -23.01 -1.88 -8.10
C ARG A 250 -23.75 -0.83 -7.29
N THR A 251 -23.57 -0.89 -5.97
CA THR A 251 -24.10 0.10 -5.02
C THR A 251 -23.01 1.14 -4.75
N ILE A 252 -23.13 2.31 -5.40
CA ILE A 252 -22.13 3.37 -5.32
C ILE A 252 -22.82 4.65 -4.89
N TYR A 253 -22.24 5.33 -3.91
CA TYR A 253 -22.71 6.62 -3.41
C TYR A 253 -21.68 7.71 -3.69
N ALA A 254 -22.12 8.95 -3.66
CA ALA A 254 -21.25 10.12 -3.70
C ALA A 254 -21.72 11.15 -2.68
N PHE A 255 -20.79 12.03 -2.28
CA PHE A 255 -21.11 13.16 -1.45
C PHE A 255 -21.46 14.38 -2.31
N ALA A 256 -22.70 14.84 -2.18
CA ALA A 256 -23.20 16.07 -2.78
C ALA A 256 -23.38 17.11 -1.66
N ASP A 257 -22.25 17.65 -1.19
CA ASP A 257 -22.14 18.64 -0.11
C ASP A 257 -22.79 19.97 -0.54
N ALA A 258 -24.08 20.13 -0.26
CA ALA A 258 -24.87 21.21 -0.81
C ALA A 258 -24.61 22.53 -0.08
N ASP A 259 -24.35 22.47 1.22
CA ASP A 259 -24.11 23.63 2.08
C ASP A 259 -22.61 23.92 2.32
N HIS A 260 -21.73 23.03 1.87
CA HIS A 260 -20.27 23.16 1.91
C HIS A 260 -19.70 23.16 3.33
N ASP A 261 -20.32 22.41 4.23
CA ASP A 261 -19.88 22.28 5.62
C ASP A 261 -18.93 21.10 5.86
N GLY A 262 -18.82 20.17 4.89
CA GLY A 262 -17.98 18.97 4.96
C GLY A 262 -18.53 17.86 5.85
N THR A 263 -19.75 17.98 6.37
CA THR A 263 -20.48 16.95 7.12
C THR A 263 -21.43 16.23 6.17
N VAL A 264 -21.61 14.91 6.29
CA VAL A 264 -22.58 14.23 5.43
C VAL A 264 -23.96 14.22 6.08
N ASP A 265 -24.77 15.21 5.73
CA ASP A 265 -26.13 15.36 6.25
C ASP A 265 -27.17 14.53 5.49
N ALA A 266 -28.37 14.46 6.08
CA ALA A 266 -29.51 13.79 5.49
C ALA A 266 -29.92 14.44 4.16
N GLY A 267 -29.63 13.76 3.05
CA GLY A 267 -29.92 14.22 1.70
C GLY A 267 -28.68 14.50 0.85
N GLU A 268 -27.50 14.54 1.46
CA GLU A 268 -26.24 14.82 0.76
C GLU A 268 -25.48 13.56 0.34
N LYS A 269 -25.86 12.40 0.90
CA LYS A 269 -25.47 11.10 0.36
C LYS A 269 -26.32 10.80 -0.87
N ALA A 270 -25.77 11.06 -2.05
CA ALA A 270 -26.43 10.82 -3.34
C ALA A 270 -26.09 9.43 -3.90
N ASP A 271 -27.04 8.81 -4.60
CA ASP A 271 -26.76 7.63 -5.41
C ASP A 271 -25.91 8.02 -6.63
N PHE A 272 -24.78 7.33 -6.84
CA PHE A 272 -23.89 7.57 -7.96
C PHE A 272 -24.30 6.70 -9.15
N THR A 273 -25.51 6.90 -9.68
CA THR A 273 -26.10 6.10 -10.78
C THR A 273 -26.33 6.95 -12.03
N SER A 274 -26.58 6.32 -13.18
CA SER A 274 -27.06 7.02 -14.36
C SER A 274 -28.40 7.72 -14.04
N GLY A 275 -28.50 9.02 -14.31
CA GLY A 275 -29.59 9.90 -13.91
C GLY A 275 -29.26 10.85 -12.75
N ALA A 276 -28.17 10.60 -12.02
CA ALA A 276 -27.71 11.48 -10.94
C ALA A 276 -27.00 12.75 -11.46
N GLY A 277 -26.83 12.90 -12.78
CA GLY A 277 -26.15 14.04 -13.38
C GLY A 277 -26.77 15.39 -13.03
N SER A 278 -28.08 15.47 -12.78
CA SER A 278 -28.73 16.71 -12.33
C SER A 278 -28.29 17.16 -10.93
N THR A 279 -27.98 16.20 -10.05
CA THR A 279 -27.48 16.46 -8.69
C THR A 279 -25.97 16.70 -8.68
N LEU A 280 -25.21 15.93 -9.47
CA LEU A 280 -23.75 15.88 -9.36
C LEU A 280 -23.00 16.76 -10.37
N ALA A 281 -23.65 17.27 -11.43
CA ALA A 281 -22.95 18.02 -12.49
C ALA A 281 -22.17 19.24 -11.99
N SER A 282 -22.71 19.99 -11.03
CA SER A 282 -22.06 21.19 -10.45
C SER A 282 -20.78 20.82 -9.71
N PHE A 283 -20.78 19.72 -8.96
CA PHE A 283 -19.63 19.23 -8.22
C PHE A 283 -18.55 18.67 -9.17
N MET A 284 -18.97 17.96 -10.22
CA MET A 284 -18.05 17.37 -11.20
C MET A 284 -17.45 18.40 -12.17
N GLY A 285 -17.97 19.63 -12.19
CA GLY A 285 -17.63 20.63 -13.21
C GLY A 285 -18.03 20.20 -14.63
N ALA A 286 -19.10 19.41 -14.74
CA ALA A 286 -19.66 19.00 -16.02
C ALA A 286 -20.49 20.14 -16.63
N VAL A 287 -20.42 20.29 -17.96
CA VAL A 287 -21.16 21.36 -18.68
C VAL A 287 -22.67 21.10 -18.76
N SER A 288 -23.10 19.86 -18.53
CA SER A 288 -24.50 19.46 -18.54
C SER A 288 -24.73 18.22 -17.66
N ALA A 289 -25.98 18.02 -17.22
CA ALA A 289 -26.39 16.79 -16.53
C ALA A 289 -26.11 15.54 -17.38
N SER A 290 -26.33 15.61 -18.71
CA SER A 290 -26.04 14.49 -19.61
C SER A 290 -24.55 14.15 -19.70
N GLN A 291 -23.67 15.16 -19.63
CA GLN A 291 -22.23 14.90 -19.56
C GLN A 291 -21.85 14.26 -18.23
N ALA A 292 -22.41 14.75 -17.11
CA ALA A 292 -22.21 14.15 -15.81
C ALA A 292 -22.67 12.68 -15.79
N ASP A 293 -23.86 12.38 -16.33
CA ASP A 293 -24.37 11.01 -16.46
C ASP A 293 -23.43 10.12 -17.28
N SER A 294 -22.86 10.63 -18.37
CA SER A 294 -21.89 9.88 -19.18
C SER A 294 -20.61 9.57 -18.37
N ILE A 295 -20.10 10.54 -17.59
CA ILE A 295 -18.94 10.35 -16.72
C ILE A 295 -19.27 9.33 -15.61
N ILE A 296 -20.44 9.43 -15.00
CA ILE A 296 -20.92 8.49 -13.98
C ILE A 296 -21.00 7.08 -14.56
N SER A 297 -21.67 6.90 -15.70
CA SER A 297 -21.75 5.62 -16.42
C SER A 297 -20.35 5.04 -16.69
N TYR A 298 -19.42 5.86 -17.16
CA TYR A 298 -18.05 5.44 -17.33
C TYR A 298 -17.44 5.03 -15.99
N VAL A 299 -17.36 5.87 -14.96
CA VAL A 299 -16.74 5.49 -13.68
C VAL A 299 -17.36 4.23 -13.06
N ARG A 300 -18.67 4.00 -13.21
CA ARG A 300 -19.35 2.77 -12.77
C ARG A 300 -18.90 1.49 -13.48
N GLY A 301 -18.36 1.60 -14.70
CA GLY A 301 -17.87 0.48 -15.48
C GLY A 301 -18.54 0.27 -16.83
N GLU A 302 -19.23 1.27 -17.39
CA GLU A 302 -19.78 1.21 -18.75
C GLU A 302 -18.77 1.74 -19.77
N GLN A 303 -18.76 1.17 -20.98
CA GLN A 303 -17.95 1.68 -22.08
C GLN A 303 -18.66 2.86 -22.74
N VAL A 304 -17.88 3.89 -23.07
CA VAL A 304 -18.37 5.07 -23.80
C VAL A 304 -17.48 5.25 -25.02
N ALA A 305 -18.07 5.28 -26.21
CA ALA A 305 -17.33 5.38 -27.46
C ALA A 305 -16.47 6.66 -27.50
N GLY A 306 -15.21 6.52 -27.89
CA GLY A 306 -14.24 7.62 -27.96
C GLY A 306 -13.58 7.99 -26.63
N TRP A 307 -13.89 7.30 -25.54
CA TRP A 307 -13.21 7.45 -24.25
C TRP A 307 -12.17 6.34 -24.07
N ARG A 308 -11.32 6.47 -23.05
CA ARG A 308 -10.30 5.48 -22.73
C ARG A 308 -10.92 4.07 -22.57
N PRO A 309 -10.41 3.05 -23.28
CA PRO A 309 -10.93 1.69 -23.17
C PRO A 309 -10.62 1.09 -21.79
N ARG A 310 -11.52 0.23 -21.32
CA ARG A 310 -11.35 -0.56 -20.08
C ARG A 310 -11.72 -2.03 -20.25
N GLU A 311 -11.95 -2.45 -21.50
CA GLU A 311 -12.30 -3.82 -21.83
C GLU A 311 -11.06 -4.60 -22.21
N PHE A 312 -10.93 -5.79 -21.64
CA PHE A 312 -9.88 -6.75 -21.96
C PHE A 312 -10.53 -8.15 -22.04
N SER A 313 -10.30 -8.85 -23.15
CA SER A 313 -10.88 -10.16 -23.48
C SER A 313 -12.41 -10.20 -23.39
N GLY A 314 -13.09 -9.14 -23.85
CA GLY A 314 -14.56 -9.04 -23.79
C GLY A 314 -15.12 -8.77 -22.40
N VAL A 315 -14.27 -8.42 -21.43
CA VAL A 315 -14.68 -8.10 -20.06
C VAL A 315 -14.18 -6.73 -19.64
N THR A 316 -15.09 -5.87 -19.18
CA THR A 316 -14.72 -4.54 -18.67
C THR A 316 -14.19 -4.63 -17.24
N TRP A 317 -12.92 -4.28 -17.06
CA TRP A 317 -12.29 -4.13 -15.75
C TRP A 317 -12.69 -2.80 -15.10
N LYS A 318 -13.19 -2.87 -13.85
CA LYS A 318 -13.84 -1.72 -13.19
C LYS A 318 -13.08 -1.19 -11.99
N LEU A 319 -12.15 -1.97 -11.43
CA LEU A 319 -11.35 -1.58 -10.27
C LEU A 319 -10.09 -0.84 -10.74
N GLY A 320 -9.97 0.43 -10.34
CA GLY A 320 -8.76 1.21 -10.56
C GLY A 320 -7.57 0.66 -9.79
N ASP A 321 -6.36 1.02 -10.22
CA ASP A 321 -5.12 0.62 -9.57
C ASP A 321 -5.06 1.03 -8.09
N ILE A 322 -4.45 0.16 -7.28
CA ILE A 322 -4.22 0.35 -5.85
C ILE A 322 -2.69 0.30 -5.67
N ILE A 323 -2.06 1.47 -5.59
CA ILE A 323 -0.59 1.59 -5.57
C ILE A 323 -0.11 1.66 -4.12
N ASN A 324 -0.61 2.63 -3.36
CA ASN A 324 -0.15 2.89 -2.00
C ASN A 324 -1.22 2.70 -0.94
N ALA A 325 -2.49 2.70 -1.32
CA ALA A 325 -3.60 2.42 -0.42
C ALA A 325 -3.57 0.96 0.05
N THR A 326 -2.78 0.66 1.09
CA THR A 326 -2.83 -0.64 1.75
C THR A 326 -4.27 -0.93 2.18
N PRO A 327 -4.86 -2.07 1.75
CA PRO A 327 -6.21 -2.43 2.14
C PRO A 327 -6.33 -2.51 3.65
N ALA A 328 -7.42 -2.03 4.23
CA ALA A 328 -7.66 -2.18 5.66
C ALA A 328 -8.73 -3.24 5.91
N TYR A 329 -8.37 -4.21 6.74
CA TYR A 329 -9.24 -5.30 7.13
C TYR A 329 -9.97 -4.98 8.43
N ALA A 330 -11.30 -4.98 8.41
CA ALA A 330 -12.15 -4.81 9.58
C ALA A 330 -12.85 -6.12 9.90
N GLY A 331 -12.38 -6.82 10.93
CA GLY A 331 -12.99 -8.03 11.47
C GLY A 331 -13.51 -7.79 12.89
N LYS A 332 -13.46 -8.78 13.78
CA LYS A 332 -13.74 -8.58 15.22
C LYS A 332 -13.03 -7.33 15.80
N PRO A 333 -13.64 -6.60 16.75
CA PRO A 333 -12.98 -5.45 17.38
C PRO A 333 -11.62 -5.82 17.99
N THR A 334 -10.58 -5.03 17.73
CA THR A 334 -9.17 -5.40 18.03
C THR A 334 -8.57 -4.65 19.21
N GLU A 335 -9.14 -3.51 19.61
CA GLU A 335 -8.52 -2.61 20.60
C GLU A 335 -8.53 -3.19 22.04
N ARG A 336 -9.47 -4.10 22.33
CA ARG A 336 -9.60 -4.81 23.63
C ARG A 336 -9.52 -3.89 24.85
N TYR A 337 -10.17 -2.72 24.81
CA TYR A 337 -10.23 -1.79 25.95
C TYR A 337 -10.88 -2.42 27.21
N ASP A 338 -11.67 -3.47 27.05
CA ASP A 338 -12.19 -4.30 28.13
C ASP A 338 -11.09 -5.00 28.93
N GLN A 339 -10.00 -5.43 28.28
CA GLN A 339 -8.87 -6.11 28.92
C GLN A 339 -7.79 -5.13 29.35
N LEU A 340 -7.52 -4.11 28.52
CA LEU A 340 -6.42 -3.17 28.76
C LEU A 340 -6.78 -2.14 29.84
N TYR A 341 -8.03 -1.66 29.84
CA TYR A 341 -8.47 -0.55 30.71
C TYR A 341 -9.66 -0.91 31.59
N ALA A 342 -10.07 -2.18 31.61
CA ALA A 342 -11.26 -2.66 32.34
C ALA A 342 -12.57 -1.92 31.96
N ASP A 343 -12.68 -1.43 30.71
CA ASP A 343 -13.89 -0.76 30.25
C ASP A 343 -15.02 -1.77 29.97
N ALA A 344 -15.94 -1.90 30.94
CA ALA A 344 -17.11 -2.77 30.83
C ALA A 344 -18.06 -2.38 29.68
N SER A 345 -18.06 -1.11 29.26
CA SER A 345 -18.87 -0.64 28.13
C SER A 345 -18.33 -1.16 26.80
N TYR A 346 -17.00 -1.22 26.65
CA TYR A 346 -16.37 -1.82 25.48
C TYR A 346 -16.57 -3.34 25.43
N ALA A 347 -16.62 -4.02 26.58
CA ALA A 347 -16.90 -5.45 26.62
C ALA A 347 -18.24 -5.80 25.94
N GLN A 348 -19.28 -4.96 26.10
CA GLN A 348 -20.56 -5.16 25.43
C GLN A 348 -20.44 -5.02 23.91
N PHE A 349 -19.72 -3.99 23.44
CA PHE A 349 -19.44 -3.78 22.02
C PHE A 349 -18.65 -4.96 21.41
N TYR A 350 -17.60 -5.40 22.10
CA TYR A 350 -16.79 -6.54 21.69
C TYR A 350 -17.62 -7.81 21.54
N GLN A 351 -18.48 -8.13 22.51
CA GLN A 351 -19.33 -9.32 22.45
C GLN A 351 -20.33 -9.27 21.31
N GLN A 352 -20.95 -8.10 21.06
CA GLN A 352 -21.89 -7.92 19.96
C GLN A 352 -21.24 -8.11 18.58
N TYR A 353 -20.02 -7.61 18.41
CA TYR A 353 -19.31 -7.62 17.13
C TYR A 353 -18.24 -8.71 17.00
N LEU A 354 -18.17 -9.65 17.95
CA LEU A 354 -17.19 -10.74 17.96
C LEU A 354 -17.22 -11.58 16.67
N THR A 355 -18.43 -11.78 16.13
CA THR A 355 -18.70 -12.67 15.00
C THR A 355 -19.16 -11.92 13.75
N ARG A 356 -18.96 -10.59 13.70
CA ARG A 356 -19.38 -9.76 12.56
C ARG A 356 -18.70 -10.19 11.26
N ARG A 357 -19.33 -9.86 10.13
CA ARG A 357 -18.72 -10.06 8.81
C ARG A 357 -17.43 -9.26 8.71
N HIS A 358 -16.38 -9.88 8.20
CA HIS A 358 -15.15 -9.18 7.94
C HIS A 358 -15.20 -8.50 6.56
N ILE A 359 -14.71 -7.27 6.51
CA ILE A 359 -14.67 -6.45 5.30
C ILE A 359 -13.26 -5.95 5.03
N VAL A 360 -13.01 -5.59 3.77
CA VAL A 360 -11.80 -4.89 3.35
C VAL A 360 -12.19 -3.54 2.77
N VAL A 361 -11.70 -2.46 3.37
CA VAL A 361 -11.92 -1.08 2.91
C VAL A 361 -10.63 -0.54 2.30
N VAL A 362 -10.71 -0.07 1.06
CA VAL A 362 -9.54 0.40 0.31
C VAL A 362 -9.89 1.57 -0.61
N GLY A 363 -9.03 2.57 -0.68
CA GLY A 363 -9.09 3.60 -1.72
C GLY A 363 -8.47 3.11 -3.02
N ALA A 364 -9.04 3.48 -4.16
CA ALA A 364 -8.49 3.17 -5.47
C ALA A 364 -8.36 4.42 -6.34
N ASN A 365 -7.50 4.34 -7.36
CA ASN A 365 -7.24 5.41 -8.32
C ASN A 365 -8.27 5.47 -9.47
N ASP A 366 -9.45 4.89 -9.27
CA ASP A 366 -10.67 5.16 -10.03
C ASP A 366 -11.56 6.22 -9.36
N GLY A 367 -11.07 6.83 -8.27
CA GLY A 367 -11.75 7.89 -7.53
C GLY A 367 -12.63 7.41 -6.38
N MET A 368 -12.79 6.09 -6.21
CA MET A 368 -13.69 5.51 -5.22
C MET A 368 -12.95 4.98 -4.00
N ILE A 369 -13.71 4.87 -2.91
CA ILE A 369 -13.39 4.08 -1.72
C ILE A 369 -14.30 2.86 -1.77
N HIS A 370 -13.71 1.68 -1.80
CA HIS A 370 -14.43 0.41 -1.95
C HIS A 370 -14.47 -0.35 -0.64
N CYS A 371 -15.59 -1.03 -0.39
CA CYS A 371 -15.74 -1.99 0.69
C CYS A 371 -16.10 -3.36 0.13
N PHE A 372 -15.21 -4.34 0.31
CA PHE A 372 -15.39 -5.71 -0.16
C PHE A 372 -15.72 -6.67 0.98
N ASN A 373 -16.53 -7.68 0.70
CA ASN A 373 -16.80 -8.78 1.61
C ASN A 373 -15.61 -9.75 1.68
N ALA A 374 -14.97 -9.87 2.84
CA ALA A 374 -13.93 -10.85 3.09
C ALA A 374 -14.43 -12.13 3.80
N GLY A 375 -15.73 -12.19 4.12
CA GLY A 375 -16.35 -13.30 4.84
C GLY A 375 -15.90 -13.39 6.30
N ARG A 376 -15.82 -14.60 6.85
CA ARG A 376 -15.26 -14.88 8.17
C ARG A 376 -14.60 -16.25 8.17
N PHE A 377 -13.34 -16.32 8.60
CA PHE A 377 -12.67 -17.59 8.79
C PHE A 377 -13.29 -18.39 9.93
N VAL A 378 -13.66 -19.63 9.65
CA VAL A 378 -14.20 -20.60 10.59
C VAL A 378 -13.20 -21.76 10.68
N PRO A 379 -12.42 -21.85 11.77
CA PRO A 379 -11.43 -22.91 11.94
C PRO A 379 -12.13 -24.27 12.11
N ASN A 380 -11.49 -25.32 11.60
CA ASN A 380 -11.87 -26.68 11.91
C ASN A 380 -11.41 -27.03 13.32
N THR A 381 -12.32 -27.56 14.14
CA THR A 381 -12.02 -27.91 15.53
C THR A 381 -11.23 -29.23 15.66
N ASP A 382 -11.20 -30.07 14.63
CA ASP A 382 -10.40 -31.30 14.63
C ASP A 382 -8.94 -30.99 14.26
N PRO A 383 -7.99 -31.06 15.21
CA PRO A 383 -6.58 -30.78 14.92
C PRO A 383 -5.94 -31.77 13.94
N ASN A 384 -6.53 -32.97 13.79
CA ASN A 384 -6.01 -34.03 12.93
C ASN A 384 -6.58 -33.99 11.51
N SER A 385 -7.60 -33.17 11.25
CA SER A 385 -8.17 -33.06 9.90
C SER A 385 -7.17 -32.44 8.93
N ALA A 386 -7.21 -32.85 7.66
CA ALA A 386 -6.49 -32.18 6.58
C ALA A 386 -6.99 -30.75 6.37
N ASP A 387 -8.31 -30.57 6.49
CA ASP A 387 -9.03 -29.31 6.38
C ASP A 387 -8.86 -28.52 7.68
N LYS A 388 -8.30 -27.33 7.58
CA LYS A 388 -7.94 -26.47 8.72
C LYS A 388 -8.96 -25.38 8.99
N GLY A 389 -9.74 -25.00 7.99
CA GLY A 389 -10.86 -24.08 8.15
C GLY A 389 -11.42 -23.63 6.82
N SER A 390 -12.53 -22.92 6.85
CA SER A 390 -13.21 -22.40 5.66
C SER A 390 -13.59 -20.94 5.84
N ILE A 391 -13.93 -20.25 4.75
CA ILE A 391 -14.55 -18.92 4.85
C ILE A 391 -16.07 -19.04 4.79
N ASP A 392 -16.73 -18.62 5.87
CA ASP A 392 -18.16 -18.31 5.86
C ASP A 392 -18.39 -17.01 5.09
N SER A 393 -19.19 -17.08 4.03
CA SER A 393 -19.54 -15.94 3.18
C SER A 393 -20.36 -14.86 3.90
N MET A 394 -20.95 -15.17 5.06
CA MET A 394 -21.74 -14.24 5.87
C MET A 394 -22.92 -13.61 5.10
N GLY A 395 -23.54 -14.40 4.20
CA GLY A 395 -24.73 -14.02 3.43
C GLY A 395 -24.48 -13.21 2.17
N GLN A 396 -23.22 -12.91 1.83
CA GLN A 396 -22.83 -12.23 0.59
C GLN A 396 -21.71 -13.01 -0.10
N PRO A 397 -21.61 -13.05 -1.44
CA PRO A 397 -20.45 -13.64 -2.11
C PRO A 397 -19.12 -13.04 -1.61
N LEU A 398 -18.07 -13.86 -1.52
CA LEU A 398 -16.73 -13.38 -1.20
C LEU A 398 -16.19 -12.51 -2.33
N GLY A 399 -15.44 -11.47 -1.98
CA GLY A 399 -14.96 -10.47 -2.94
C GLY A 399 -16.05 -9.58 -3.52
N LYS A 400 -17.32 -9.71 -3.09
CA LYS A 400 -18.38 -8.78 -3.50
C LYS A 400 -18.10 -7.37 -2.97
N GLU A 401 -18.16 -6.39 -3.87
CA GLU A 401 -18.26 -4.98 -3.48
C GLU A 401 -19.61 -4.76 -2.79
N LEU A 402 -19.59 -4.54 -1.47
CA LEU A 402 -20.78 -4.26 -0.67
C LEU A 402 -21.29 -2.85 -0.96
N TRP A 403 -20.37 -1.91 -1.05
CA TRP A 403 -20.61 -0.53 -1.45
C TRP A 403 -19.31 0.13 -1.90
N ALA A 404 -19.45 1.20 -2.68
CA ALA A 404 -18.38 2.13 -2.99
C ALA A 404 -18.84 3.58 -2.72
N TYR A 405 -17.88 4.47 -2.50
CA TYR A 405 -18.14 5.88 -2.18
C TYR A 405 -17.18 6.80 -2.94
N VAL A 406 -17.70 7.87 -3.51
CA VAL A 406 -16.94 8.93 -4.17
C VAL A 406 -16.93 10.18 -3.27
N PRO A 407 -15.77 10.59 -2.74
CA PRO A 407 -15.62 11.84 -1.98
C PRO A 407 -15.96 13.08 -2.81
N VAL A 408 -16.52 14.13 -2.18
CA VAL A 408 -16.91 15.34 -2.90
C VAL A 408 -15.70 16.02 -3.53
N ASN A 409 -14.55 16.02 -2.83
CA ASN A 409 -13.33 16.64 -3.35
C ASN A 409 -12.69 15.89 -4.53
N LEU A 410 -13.16 14.68 -4.86
CA LEU A 410 -12.71 13.93 -6.04
C LEU A 410 -13.68 13.99 -7.22
N LEU A 411 -14.93 14.44 -7.02
CA LEU A 411 -15.91 14.54 -8.10
C LEU A 411 -15.41 15.35 -9.32
N PRO A 412 -14.73 16.51 -9.17
CA PRO A 412 -14.18 17.24 -10.31
C PRO A 412 -13.10 16.49 -11.10
N HIS A 413 -12.37 15.58 -10.45
CA HIS A 413 -11.20 14.90 -10.99
C HIS A 413 -11.59 13.70 -11.85
N LEU A 414 -12.76 13.10 -11.60
CA LEU A 414 -13.25 11.92 -12.34
C LEU A 414 -13.30 12.10 -13.87
N LYS A 415 -13.42 13.35 -14.33
CA LYS A 415 -13.40 13.67 -15.77
C LYS A 415 -12.09 13.32 -16.47
N TRP A 416 -10.98 13.12 -15.74
CA TRP A 416 -9.71 12.73 -16.33
C TRP A 416 -9.64 11.25 -16.66
N LEU A 417 -10.39 10.39 -15.95
CA LEU A 417 -10.38 8.95 -16.17
C LEU A 417 -10.81 8.55 -17.59
N LYS A 418 -11.65 9.36 -18.24
CA LYS A 418 -12.14 9.12 -19.60
C LYS A 418 -11.16 9.52 -20.71
N GLU A 419 -10.13 10.30 -20.40
CA GLU A 419 -9.20 10.82 -21.42
C GLU A 419 -8.38 9.68 -22.03
N GLN A 420 -8.36 9.57 -23.36
CA GLN A 420 -7.65 8.48 -24.06
C GLN A 420 -6.14 8.49 -23.78
N GLN A 421 -5.55 9.68 -23.63
CA GLN A 421 -4.15 9.87 -23.26
C GLN A 421 -3.99 10.06 -21.74
N TYR A 422 -4.68 9.24 -20.95
CA TYR A 422 -4.60 9.30 -19.48
C TYR A 422 -3.18 9.02 -18.99
N CYS A 423 -2.50 10.07 -18.53
CA CYS A 423 -1.38 9.95 -17.61
C CYS A 423 -1.94 9.65 -16.23
N HIS A 424 -1.30 8.76 -15.49
CA HIS A 424 -1.77 8.36 -14.16
C HIS A 424 -1.97 9.55 -13.23
N VAL A 425 -3.11 9.56 -12.55
CA VAL A 425 -3.45 10.52 -11.50
C VAL A 425 -3.80 9.74 -10.25
N TYR A 426 -3.22 10.14 -9.12
CA TYR A 426 -3.62 9.60 -7.82
C TYR A 426 -4.97 10.18 -7.39
N TYR A 427 -5.84 9.33 -6.83
CA TYR A 427 -7.12 9.71 -6.24
C TYR A 427 -7.12 9.38 -4.74
N ASN A 428 -7.72 8.24 -4.33
CA ASN A 428 -7.70 7.77 -2.96
C ASN A 428 -6.55 6.77 -2.79
N ASP A 429 -5.40 7.25 -2.32
CA ASP A 429 -4.16 6.45 -2.31
C ASP A 429 -3.45 6.40 -0.95
N MET A 430 -4.09 6.91 0.12
CA MET A 430 -3.60 6.71 1.48
C MET A 430 -4.07 5.37 2.03
N LYS A 431 -3.21 4.69 2.80
CA LYS A 431 -3.63 3.57 3.64
C LYS A 431 -4.82 3.97 4.53
N THR A 432 -5.83 3.11 4.60
CA THR A 432 -7.01 3.34 5.45
C THR A 432 -6.69 3.10 6.92
N LYS A 433 -7.07 4.03 7.80
CA LYS A 433 -6.98 3.91 9.25
C LYS A 433 -8.30 3.40 9.81
N ILE A 434 -8.28 2.29 10.55
CA ILE A 434 -9.45 1.77 11.27
C ILE A 434 -9.20 1.88 12.78
N THR A 435 -10.21 2.25 13.55
CA THR A 435 -10.17 2.20 15.02
C THR A 435 -11.57 2.10 15.61
N ASP A 436 -11.68 1.58 16.83
CA ASP A 436 -12.92 1.57 17.58
C ASP A 436 -13.00 2.83 18.46
N ALA A 437 -14.13 3.55 18.41
CA ALA A 437 -14.31 4.82 19.08
C ALA A 437 -15.68 4.96 19.74
N LYS A 438 -15.70 5.55 20.94
CA LYS A 438 -16.91 5.85 21.71
C LYS A 438 -17.40 7.27 21.43
N ILE A 439 -17.88 7.50 20.21
CA ILE A 439 -18.29 8.81 19.70
C ILE A 439 -19.78 8.87 19.34
N PHE A 440 -20.48 7.74 19.37
CA PHE A 440 -21.85 7.63 18.88
C PHE A 440 -22.85 7.81 20.01
N THR A 441 -24.06 8.22 19.64
CA THR A 441 -25.20 8.10 20.53
C THR A 441 -25.53 6.61 20.71
N PRO A 442 -25.72 6.11 21.95
CA PRO A 442 -26.02 4.70 22.17
C PRO A 442 -27.28 4.25 21.45
N ASP A 443 -27.15 3.21 20.61
CA ASP A 443 -28.25 2.58 19.89
C ASP A 443 -27.98 1.07 19.70
N ALA A 444 -28.81 0.38 18.91
CA ALA A 444 -28.66 -1.05 18.66
C ALA A 444 -27.40 -1.42 17.84
N THR A 445 -26.91 -0.52 17.00
CA THR A 445 -25.64 -0.65 16.26
C THR A 445 -24.46 -0.17 17.10
N HIS A 446 -24.66 0.82 17.96
CA HIS A 446 -23.63 1.45 18.77
C HIS A 446 -23.86 1.19 20.26
N PRO A 447 -23.71 -0.05 20.77
CA PRO A 447 -23.92 -0.33 22.17
C PRO A 447 -23.00 0.54 23.04
N GLN A 448 -23.59 1.23 24.01
CA GLN A 448 -22.89 2.19 24.88
C GLN A 448 -22.21 3.36 24.14
N GLY A 449 -22.53 3.59 22.86
CA GLY A 449 -21.94 4.63 22.03
C GLY A 449 -20.64 4.24 21.31
N TRP A 450 -20.26 2.97 21.38
CA TRP A 450 -19.10 2.42 20.65
C TRP A 450 -19.42 2.11 19.20
N GLY A 451 -18.48 2.39 18.30
CA GLY A 451 -18.51 1.98 16.91
C GLY A 451 -17.11 1.82 16.34
N THR A 452 -17.02 1.23 15.15
CA THR A 452 -15.77 1.13 14.37
C THR A 452 -15.79 2.17 13.27
N VAL A 453 -14.78 3.03 13.23
CA VAL A 453 -14.63 4.07 12.20
C VAL A 453 -13.46 3.78 11.27
N ALA A 454 -13.59 4.22 10.02
CA ALA A 454 -12.50 4.23 9.04
C ALA A 454 -12.21 5.65 8.57
N ILE A 455 -10.92 6.02 8.49
CA ILE A 455 -10.46 7.26 7.86
C ILE A 455 -9.62 6.91 6.64
N VAL A 456 -10.00 7.47 5.50
CA VAL A 456 -9.30 7.35 4.21
C VAL A 456 -8.79 8.72 3.80
N GLY A 457 -7.64 8.77 3.12
CA GLY A 457 -7.04 9.99 2.61
C GLY A 457 -6.63 9.82 1.16
N MET A 458 -6.36 10.94 0.50
CA MET A 458 -6.02 10.98 -0.92
C MET A 458 -4.52 10.88 -1.18
N ARG A 459 -3.67 11.01 -0.16
CA ARG A 459 -2.20 11.04 -0.30
C ARG A 459 -1.80 12.13 -1.29
N LEU A 460 -1.25 11.78 -2.46
CA LEU A 460 -0.87 12.72 -3.53
C LEU A 460 -2.01 13.02 -4.52
N GLY A 461 -3.22 12.53 -4.24
CA GLY A 461 -4.44 12.85 -4.97
C GLY A 461 -5.16 14.10 -4.45
N GLY A 462 -6.16 14.54 -5.22
CA GLY A 462 -6.96 15.73 -4.89
C GLY A 462 -6.24 17.05 -5.20
N TYR A 463 -5.65 17.18 -6.40
CA TYR A 463 -5.04 18.45 -6.84
C TYR A 463 -6.04 19.61 -6.72
N PRO A 464 -5.66 20.79 -6.16
CA PRO A 464 -6.59 21.90 -6.00
C PRO A 464 -7.26 22.32 -7.31
N MET A 465 -8.59 22.16 -7.39
CA MET A 465 -9.38 22.48 -8.58
C MET A 465 -10.56 23.36 -8.21
N THR A 466 -10.73 24.47 -8.93
CA THR A 466 -11.87 25.38 -8.72
C THR A 466 -12.97 25.09 -9.74
N VAL A 467 -14.17 24.79 -9.25
CA VAL A 467 -15.38 24.66 -10.06
C VAL A 467 -16.43 25.61 -9.49
N GLY A 468 -16.90 26.55 -10.30
CA GLY A 468 -17.76 27.63 -9.82
C GLY A 468 -17.03 28.48 -8.77
N ALA A 469 -17.61 28.60 -7.57
CA ALA A 469 -17.04 29.34 -6.45
C ALA A 469 -16.25 28.48 -5.45
N THR A 470 -16.23 27.16 -5.63
CA THR A 470 -15.68 26.19 -4.67
C THR A 470 -14.35 25.65 -5.18
N THR A 471 -13.35 25.61 -4.30
CA THR A 471 -12.06 24.95 -4.58
C THR A 471 -11.99 23.62 -3.85
N TYR A 472 -12.04 22.53 -4.62
CA TYR A 472 -11.87 21.16 -4.15
C TYR A 472 -10.39 20.83 -4.01
N ARG A 473 -10.03 20.10 -2.96
CA ARG A 473 -8.63 19.82 -2.56
C ARG A 473 -8.53 18.43 -1.93
N SER A 474 -7.31 17.94 -1.78
CA SER A 474 -7.04 16.73 -1.00
C SER A 474 -7.76 16.78 0.36
N ALA A 475 -8.37 15.67 0.75
CA ALA A 475 -9.22 15.58 1.94
C ALA A 475 -9.08 14.26 2.67
N TYR A 476 -9.47 14.25 3.95
CA TYR A 476 -9.67 13.05 4.75
C TYR A 476 -11.16 12.75 4.84
N VAL A 477 -11.55 11.50 4.63
CA VAL A 477 -12.95 11.06 4.66
C VAL A 477 -13.14 10.07 5.80
N CYS A 478 -14.17 10.25 6.62
CA CYS A 478 -14.50 9.35 7.72
C CYS A 478 -15.80 8.59 7.49
N PHE A 479 -15.82 7.31 7.90
CA PHE A 479 -16.97 6.42 7.80
C PHE A 479 -17.25 5.73 9.14
N ASP A 480 -18.54 5.54 9.45
CA ASP A 480 -19.01 4.52 10.39
C ASP A 480 -19.09 3.18 9.64
N ILE A 481 -18.19 2.25 9.97
CA ILE A 481 -18.16 0.89 9.42
C ILE A 481 -18.57 -0.16 10.46
N THR A 482 -19.24 0.25 11.54
CA THR A 482 -19.71 -0.63 12.60
C THR A 482 -20.66 -1.71 12.05
N ASN A 483 -21.56 -1.29 11.16
CA ASN A 483 -22.36 -2.21 10.35
C ASN A 483 -21.79 -2.29 8.92
N PRO A 484 -21.14 -3.40 8.55
CA PRO A 484 -20.48 -3.55 7.25
C PRO A 484 -21.45 -3.54 6.05
N ASP A 485 -22.74 -3.82 6.27
CA ASP A 485 -23.77 -3.85 5.21
C ASP A 485 -24.25 -2.45 4.79
N SER A 486 -23.86 -1.38 5.50
CA SER A 486 -24.34 -0.03 5.26
C SER A 486 -23.19 0.95 5.04
N CYS A 487 -23.19 1.64 3.89
CA CYS A 487 -22.31 2.79 3.67
C CYS A 487 -22.81 4.01 4.46
N LYS A 488 -22.04 4.41 5.48
CA LYS A 488 -22.30 5.56 6.35
C LYS A 488 -21.08 6.49 6.41
N PRO A 489 -20.86 7.32 5.39
CA PRO A 489 -19.92 8.42 5.51
C PRO A 489 -20.39 9.38 6.62
N MET A 490 -19.44 9.98 7.33
CA MET A 490 -19.70 10.90 8.44
C MET A 490 -19.35 12.33 8.06
N TRP A 491 -18.14 12.53 7.55
CA TRP A 491 -17.61 13.84 7.19
C TRP A 491 -16.42 13.70 6.24
N GLU A 492 -16.11 14.78 5.54
CA GLU A 492 -14.95 14.98 4.69
C GLU A 492 -14.24 16.28 5.08
N PHE A 493 -13.02 16.16 5.61
CA PHE A 493 -12.25 17.30 6.07
C PHE A 493 -11.27 17.79 5.00
N THR A 494 -11.43 19.04 4.59
CA THR A 494 -10.43 19.79 3.83
C THR A 494 -10.27 21.21 4.36
N HIS A 495 -9.15 21.86 4.03
CA HIS A 495 -8.87 23.23 4.49
C HIS A 495 -7.94 23.95 3.51
N ALA A 496 -7.98 25.28 3.44
CA ALA A 496 -7.10 26.06 2.54
C ALA A 496 -5.60 25.86 2.86
N ASP A 497 -5.28 25.65 4.14
CA ASP A 497 -3.94 25.31 4.62
C ASP A 497 -3.62 23.81 4.58
N LEU A 498 -4.57 22.96 4.18
CA LEU A 498 -4.34 21.54 3.92
C LEU A 498 -3.81 21.40 2.49
N GLY A 499 -2.62 20.83 2.37
CA GLY A 499 -2.06 20.38 1.10
C GLY A 499 -2.52 18.96 0.77
N TYR A 500 -1.64 18.18 0.16
CA TYR A 500 -1.82 16.74 -0.06
C TYR A 500 -1.87 15.98 1.27
N THR A 501 -2.83 15.07 1.41
CA THR A 501 -3.09 14.30 2.64
C THR A 501 -2.12 13.14 2.82
N THR A 502 -0.82 13.43 2.84
CA THR A 502 0.25 12.43 2.95
C THR A 502 0.55 11.98 4.38
N SER A 503 0.04 12.69 5.39
CA SER A 503 0.26 12.36 6.80
C SER A 503 -0.75 11.31 7.26
N TYR A 504 -0.27 10.16 7.74
CA TYR A 504 -1.15 9.15 8.32
C TYR A 504 -1.69 9.63 9.69
N PRO A 505 -3.02 9.61 9.90
CA PRO A 505 -3.62 10.22 11.09
C PRO A 505 -3.46 9.37 12.36
N ALA A 506 -3.23 10.07 13.47
CA ALA A 506 -3.40 9.52 14.82
C ALA A 506 -4.84 9.75 15.29
N ILE A 507 -5.45 8.73 15.89
CA ILE A 507 -6.78 8.83 16.50
C ILE A 507 -6.62 8.39 17.96
N ALA A 508 -7.15 9.17 18.90
CA ALA A 508 -7.12 8.84 20.31
C ALA A 508 -8.22 9.56 21.09
N ALA A 509 -8.50 9.06 22.30
CA ALA A 509 -9.32 9.71 23.31
C ALA A 509 -8.46 10.64 24.19
N PHE A 510 -9.03 11.75 24.64
CA PHE A 510 -8.34 12.77 25.45
C PHE A 510 -9.22 13.29 26.62
N GLY A 511 -8.58 13.73 27.71
CA GLY A 511 -9.22 14.42 28.85
C GLY A 511 -9.28 13.68 30.20
N ASN A 512 -9.42 14.37 31.33
CA ASN A 512 -9.30 13.84 32.71
C ASN A 512 -10.51 13.01 33.25
N ASN A 513 -10.24 12.11 34.20
CA ASN A 513 -11.08 11.10 34.87
C ASN A 513 -12.05 11.63 35.95
N ALA A 514 -12.77 12.72 35.69
CA ALA A 514 -13.78 13.23 36.63
C ALA A 514 -15.20 13.26 36.02
N GLY A 515 -15.68 12.11 35.54
CA GLY A 515 -17.11 11.93 35.22
C GLY A 515 -17.65 12.70 34.02
N THR A 516 -16.78 13.27 33.19
CA THR A 516 -17.11 13.95 31.91
C THR A 516 -16.61 13.14 30.71
N ALA A 517 -17.35 13.22 29.60
CA ALA A 517 -17.06 12.56 28.34
C ALA A 517 -15.59 12.75 27.89
N HIS A 518 -14.96 11.67 27.42
CA HIS A 518 -13.72 11.77 26.65
C HIS A 518 -14.03 12.30 25.26
N SER A 519 -13.15 13.14 24.74
CA SER A 519 -13.24 13.62 23.36
C SER A 519 -12.29 12.84 22.48
N TYR A 520 -12.76 12.44 21.31
CA TYR A 520 -11.94 11.78 20.31
C TYR A 520 -11.53 12.77 19.24
N TYR A 521 -10.25 12.77 18.91
CA TYR A 521 -9.71 13.61 17.85
C TYR A 521 -8.92 12.78 16.84
N ALA A 522 -9.07 13.14 15.57
CA ALA A 522 -8.14 12.79 14.51
C ALA A 522 -7.08 13.91 14.40
N VAL A 523 -5.80 13.53 14.46
CA VAL A 523 -4.67 14.46 14.41
C VAL A 523 -3.76 14.08 13.25
N PHE A 524 -3.50 15.03 12.35
CA PHE A 524 -2.70 14.81 11.15
C PHE A 524 -1.99 16.08 10.68
N GLY A 525 -0.95 15.87 9.88
CA GLY A 525 -0.16 16.92 9.26
C GLY A 525 -0.85 17.60 8.09
N GLY A 526 -0.53 18.88 7.87
CA GLY A 526 -1.05 19.67 6.75
C GLY A 526 -0.50 19.29 5.37
N GLY A 527 0.53 18.45 5.32
CA GLY A 527 1.07 17.88 4.08
C GLY A 527 1.66 18.89 3.05
N PRO A 528 2.22 18.37 1.94
CA PRO A 528 2.89 19.18 0.92
C PRO A 528 1.92 19.90 0.00
N THR A 529 2.34 21.01 -0.61
CA THR A 529 1.54 21.76 -1.58
C THR A 529 1.77 21.35 -3.03
N ALA A 530 2.87 20.65 -3.28
CA ALA A 530 3.31 20.26 -4.60
C ALA A 530 3.40 18.74 -4.69
N PHE A 531 3.21 18.23 -5.91
CA PHE A 531 3.15 16.80 -6.19
C PHE A 531 4.45 16.08 -5.84
N GLU A 532 5.57 16.80 -5.90
CA GLU A 532 6.90 16.32 -5.53
C GLU A 532 7.08 16.14 -4.02
N GLY A 533 6.01 16.21 -3.24
CA GLY A 533 6.06 16.13 -1.79
C GLY A 533 6.76 17.34 -1.15
N THR A 534 6.80 18.49 -1.83
CA THR A 534 7.42 19.72 -1.31
C THR A 534 6.38 20.75 -0.88
N SER A 535 6.80 21.66 0.01
CA SER A 535 5.98 22.74 0.54
C SER A 535 6.82 23.98 0.72
N THR A 536 6.24 25.15 0.45
CA THR A 536 6.83 26.46 0.76
C THR A 536 6.20 27.12 1.99
N ARG A 537 5.28 26.40 2.66
CA ARG A 537 4.53 26.91 3.82
C ARG A 537 5.18 26.48 5.13
N THR A 538 4.79 27.15 6.22
CA THR A 538 5.02 26.65 7.57
C THR A 538 4.16 25.39 7.77
N PRO A 539 4.75 24.23 8.16
CA PRO A 539 3.98 23.03 8.43
C PRO A 539 3.02 23.25 9.58
N LYS A 540 1.79 22.77 9.39
CA LYS A 540 0.73 22.78 10.39
C LYS A 540 0.32 21.36 10.79
N VAL A 541 -0.12 21.21 12.03
CA VAL A 541 -0.85 20.03 12.49
C VAL A 541 -2.29 20.43 12.74
N PHE A 542 -3.23 19.65 12.22
CA PHE A 542 -4.66 19.83 12.40
C PHE A 542 -5.17 18.85 13.46
N VAL A 543 -6.08 19.33 14.31
CA VAL A 543 -6.81 18.52 15.28
C VAL A 543 -8.29 18.64 14.94
N VAL A 544 -8.88 17.54 14.51
CA VAL A 544 -10.26 17.46 14.03
C VAL A 544 -11.07 16.57 14.96
N ASP A 545 -12.25 17.02 15.37
CA ASP A 545 -13.18 16.23 16.16
C ASP A 545 -13.63 14.99 15.38
N LEU A 546 -13.43 13.80 15.94
CA LEU A 546 -13.66 12.55 15.21
C LEU A 546 -15.16 12.32 14.92
N ALA A 547 -16.05 12.81 15.78
CA ALA A 547 -17.49 12.61 15.64
C ALA A 547 -18.09 13.49 14.54
N THR A 548 -17.61 14.74 14.46
CA THR A 548 -18.23 15.79 13.65
C THR A 548 -17.40 16.22 12.44
N GLY A 549 -16.10 15.93 12.39
CA GLY A 549 -15.21 16.43 11.34
C GLY A 549 -14.84 17.91 11.51
N ALA A 550 -15.30 18.57 12.58
CA ALA A 550 -15.04 19.98 12.83
C ALA A 550 -13.59 20.23 13.25
N LEU A 551 -12.98 21.30 12.74
CA LEU A 551 -11.65 21.73 13.17
C LEU A 551 -11.68 22.23 14.61
N ALA A 552 -11.05 21.50 15.53
CA ALA A 552 -10.93 21.90 16.93
C ALA A 552 -9.81 22.94 17.12
N THR A 553 -8.64 22.70 16.52
CA THR A 553 -7.52 23.66 16.51
C THR A 553 -6.47 23.26 15.47
N SER A 554 -5.49 24.14 15.24
CA SER A 554 -4.27 23.80 14.50
C SER A 554 -3.02 24.39 15.18
N PHE A 555 -1.88 23.74 14.98
CA PHE A 555 -0.60 24.17 15.53
C PHE A 555 0.41 24.44 14.41
N ASN A 556 1.03 25.60 14.42
CA ASN A 556 2.17 25.90 13.55
C ASN A 556 3.44 25.29 14.15
N THR A 557 4.21 24.59 13.33
CA THR A 557 5.57 24.17 13.70
C THR A 557 6.56 25.33 13.59
N LEU A 558 7.81 25.11 14.04
CA LEU A 558 8.90 26.09 13.91
C LEU A 558 9.71 25.93 12.61
N ASP A 559 9.40 24.92 11.80
CA ASP A 559 10.04 24.72 10.51
C ASP A 559 9.41 25.60 9.43
N ALA A 560 10.16 25.87 8.38
CA ALA A 560 9.69 26.54 7.17
C ALA A 560 10.01 25.67 5.97
N ASN A 561 9.21 25.77 4.91
CA ASN A 561 9.36 25.00 3.68
C ASN A 561 9.37 23.48 3.93
N CYS A 562 8.51 23.04 4.83
CA CYS A 562 8.41 21.66 5.26
C CYS A 562 6.95 21.19 5.21
N SER A 563 6.79 19.88 5.36
CA SER A 563 5.51 19.22 5.65
C SER A 563 5.65 18.39 6.92
N VAL A 564 4.51 17.99 7.48
CA VAL A 564 4.45 17.08 8.64
C VAL A 564 4.27 15.65 8.13
N GLY A 565 5.09 14.73 8.64
CA GLY A 565 5.00 13.29 8.39
C GLY A 565 3.85 12.63 9.15
N ASP A 566 3.92 11.32 9.30
CA ASP A 566 2.89 10.56 10.02
C ASP A 566 2.87 10.92 11.51
N VAL A 567 1.66 10.90 12.09
CA VAL A 567 1.43 11.21 13.50
C VAL A 567 1.14 9.93 14.27
N ILE A 568 1.61 9.85 15.51
CA ILE A 568 1.25 8.79 16.45
C ILE A 568 0.84 9.37 17.81
N SER A 569 -0.16 8.75 18.44
CA SER A 569 -0.58 9.03 19.82
C SER A 569 0.03 8.02 20.79
N THR A 570 0.20 8.42 22.05
CA THR A 570 0.74 7.55 23.11
C THR A 570 0.02 7.82 24.43
N ASP A 571 -0.41 6.74 25.06
CA ASP A 571 -0.92 6.66 26.44
C ASP A 571 0.19 6.01 27.28
N LEU A 572 0.85 6.79 28.13
CA LEU A 572 2.02 6.38 28.93
C LEU A 572 1.63 5.81 30.29
N ASP A 573 0.51 6.25 30.87
CA ASP A 573 0.04 5.78 32.17
C ASP A 573 -1.07 4.72 32.08
N LEU A 574 -1.41 4.30 30.85
CA LEU A 574 -2.40 3.28 30.51
C LEU A 574 -3.77 3.60 31.10
N ASN A 575 -4.16 4.87 31.00
CA ASN A 575 -5.42 5.38 31.53
C ASN A 575 -6.50 5.57 30.47
N TYR A 576 -6.29 5.01 29.27
CA TYR A 576 -7.11 5.10 28.07
C TYR A 576 -7.01 6.43 27.30
N LYS A 577 -6.33 7.45 27.83
CA LYS A 577 -6.17 8.74 27.14
C LYS A 577 -4.77 8.91 26.61
N ALA A 578 -4.68 9.53 25.44
CA ALA A 578 -3.39 9.94 24.92
C ALA A 578 -2.82 11.13 25.70
N ASP A 579 -1.58 10.96 26.14
CA ASP A 579 -0.78 11.97 26.83
C ASP A 579 -0.01 12.83 25.85
N LEU A 580 0.52 12.19 24.81
CA LEU A 580 1.48 12.75 23.88
C LEU A 580 1.11 12.33 22.47
N LEU A 581 1.36 13.22 21.51
CA LEU A 581 1.50 12.84 20.12
C LEU A 581 2.89 13.18 19.62
N TYR A 582 3.43 12.36 18.73
CA TYR A 582 4.72 12.59 18.09
C TYR A 582 4.60 12.60 16.58
N PHE A 583 5.40 13.44 15.94
CA PHE A 583 5.48 13.53 14.48
C PHE A 583 6.77 14.19 14.01
N GLY A 584 7.24 13.77 12.84
CA GLY A 584 8.38 14.37 12.16
C GLY A 584 7.99 15.50 11.21
N THR A 585 8.94 16.36 10.87
CA THR A 585 8.85 17.24 9.71
C THR A 585 9.85 16.85 8.64
N TYR A 586 9.48 17.06 7.38
CA TYR A 586 10.36 16.82 6.24
C TYR A 586 10.36 18.02 5.27
N PRO A 587 11.55 18.53 4.91
CA PRO A 587 11.71 19.58 3.89
C PRO A 587 11.72 19.01 2.47
N THR A 588 12.03 19.89 1.51
CA THR A 588 12.56 19.49 0.20
C THR A 588 13.85 18.66 0.33
N TYR A 589 14.21 17.94 -0.74
CA TYR A 589 15.46 17.18 -0.87
C TYR A 589 16.71 18.00 -0.49
N SER A 590 17.77 17.32 -0.01
CA SER A 590 19.07 17.88 0.40
C SER A 590 19.08 19.01 1.45
N SER A 591 17.92 19.35 2.03
CA SER A 591 17.81 20.39 3.07
C SER A 591 18.20 19.84 4.45
N ALA A 592 19.02 20.60 5.19
CA ALA A 592 19.40 20.31 6.58
C ALA A 592 18.32 20.75 7.58
N THR A 593 17.05 20.51 7.25
CA THR A 593 15.87 20.84 8.07
C THR A 593 15.11 19.55 8.38
N GLY A 594 14.36 19.55 9.48
CA GLY A 594 13.59 18.40 9.91
C GLY A 594 13.79 18.14 11.39
N ARG A 595 12.67 18.08 12.11
CA ARG A 595 12.64 17.99 13.56
C ARG A 595 11.58 16.98 13.96
N MET A 596 11.83 16.30 15.07
CA MET A 596 10.82 15.51 15.76
C MET A 596 10.11 16.43 16.76
N TYR A 597 8.80 16.53 16.64
CA TYR A 597 7.94 17.27 17.54
C TYR A 597 7.22 16.33 18.49
N ARG A 598 6.81 16.89 19.62
CA ARG A 598 5.83 16.29 20.51
C ARG A 598 4.75 17.30 20.84
N LEU A 599 3.49 16.88 20.74
CA LEU A 599 2.33 17.63 21.17
C LEU A 599 1.89 17.10 22.53
N VAL A 600 2.08 17.91 23.56
CA VAL A 600 1.82 17.52 24.95
C VAL A 600 0.38 17.84 25.29
N CYS A 601 -0.41 16.80 25.58
CA CYS A 601 -1.85 16.92 25.85
C CYS A 601 -2.16 17.11 27.34
N ARG A 602 -1.14 17.04 28.19
CA ARG A 602 -1.17 17.32 29.63
C ARG A 602 -1.09 18.82 29.91
N THR A 603 -1.54 19.23 31.09
CA THR A 603 -1.62 20.65 31.49
C THR A 603 -0.94 20.91 32.83
N GLY A 604 -0.59 22.18 33.10
CA GLY A 604 0.12 22.57 34.31
C GLY A 604 1.65 22.46 34.20
N ALA A 605 2.34 23.06 35.16
CA ALA A 605 3.80 23.11 35.17
C ALA A 605 4.40 21.70 35.30
N GLY A 606 5.28 21.33 34.39
CA GLY A 606 5.93 20.02 34.37
C GLY A 606 5.07 18.88 33.82
N PHE A 607 3.87 19.16 33.29
CA PHE A 607 2.99 18.19 32.62
C PHE A 607 2.73 16.91 33.46
N PRO A 608 2.20 17.04 34.69
CA PRO A 608 1.95 15.91 35.57
C PRO A 608 1.03 14.86 34.92
N VAL A 609 1.29 13.59 35.20
CA VAL A 609 0.43 12.46 34.80
C VAL A 609 -0.98 12.66 35.37
N GLY A 610 -2.03 12.38 34.59
CA GLY A 610 -3.43 12.56 35.00
C GLY A 610 -3.97 13.98 34.76
N SER A 611 -3.23 14.83 34.05
CA SER A 611 -3.63 16.21 33.73
C SER A 611 -4.02 16.42 32.27
N GLU A 612 -4.36 15.32 31.58
CA GLU A 612 -4.72 15.30 30.17
C GLU A 612 -5.95 16.19 29.94
N SER A 613 -5.86 17.11 28.97
CA SER A 613 -6.93 18.04 28.61
C SER A 613 -7.74 17.49 27.45
N ALA A 614 -9.07 17.47 27.63
CA ALA A 614 -10.01 17.19 26.53
C ALA A 614 -10.06 18.34 25.51
N THR A 615 -9.58 19.53 25.87
CA THR A 615 -9.61 20.71 25.02
C THR A 615 -8.26 20.88 24.33
N PRO A 616 -8.19 20.73 22.99
CA PRO A 616 -6.92 20.83 22.26
C PRO A 616 -6.24 22.19 22.36
N ALA A 617 -6.98 23.28 22.57
CA ALA A 617 -6.40 24.61 22.76
C ALA A 617 -5.46 24.72 23.98
N ASN A 618 -5.53 23.79 24.93
CA ASN A 618 -4.63 23.75 26.09
C ASN A 618 -3.37 22.91 25.84
N TRP A 619 -3.28 22.19 24.71
CA TRP A 619 -2.13 21.36 24.40
C TRP A 619 -0.93 22.21 24.01
N THR A 620 0.26 21.73 24.31
CA THR A 620 1.51 22.46 24.08
C THR A 620 2.37 21.74 23.04
N LEU A 621 2.62 22.40 21.91
CA LEU A 621 3.54 21.90 20.90
C LEU A 621 5.00 22.22 21.29
N ASN A 622 5.84 21.19 21.36
CA ASN A 622 7.26 21.31 21.67
C ASN A 622 8.12 20.59 20.63
N VAL A 623 9.34 21.08 20.43
CA VAL A 623 10.35 20.33 19.67
C VAL A 623 11.03 19.33 20.59
N LEU A 624 10.92 18.04 20.28
CA LEU A 624 11.66 16.99 20.99
C LEU A 624 13.13 16.98 20.55
N PHE A 625 13.37 16.97 19.24
CA PHE A 625 14.71 16.76 18.69
C PHE A 625 14.92 17.45 17.35
N ASN A 626 16.08 18.08 17.16
CA ASN A 626 16.49 18.64 15.88
C ASN A 626 17.40 17.65 15.12
N ALA A 627 16.80 16.89 14.19
CA ALA A 627 17.51 15.88 13.41
C ALA A 627 18.25 16.46 12.20
N GLN A 628 17.85 17.65 11.72
CA GLN A 628 18.38 18.27 10.50
C GLN A 628 18.28 17.35 9.26
N ARG A 629 17.28 16.47 9.26
CA ARG A 629 17.01 15.46 8.23
C ARG A 629 15.52 15.26 8.10
N PRO A 630 15.01 14.89 6.91
CA PRO A 630 13.59 14.63 6.70
C PRO A 630 13.11 13.47 7.58
N ILE A 631 11.98 13.64 8.25
CA ILE A 631 11.31 12.58 9.00
C ILE A 631 9.87 12.46 8.47
N SER A 632 9.63 11.47 7.62
CA SER A 632 8.32 11.21 7.01
C SER A 632 7.50 10.16 7.78
N ALA A 633 8.14 9.11 8.28
CA ALA A 633 7.49 8.03 9.02
C ALA A 633 7.21 8.40 10.48
N ALA A 634 6.18 7.78 11.07
CA ALA A 634 5.87 7.92 12.48
C ALA A 634 6.95 7.26 13.35
N PRO A 635 7.24 7.80 14.55
CA PRO A 635 8.10 7.13 15.51
C PRO A 635 7.42 5.91 16.16
N ALA A 636 8.24 5.06 16.78
CA ALA A 636 7.83 4.08 17.77
C ALA A 636 8.17 4.58 19.18
N ILE A 637 7.37 4.20 20.16
CA ILE A 637 7.52 4.63 21.55
C ILE A 637 7.55 3.40 22.45
N SER A 638 8.41 3.42 23.48
CA SER A 638 8.45 2.40 24.53
C SER A 638 8.92 3.00 25.85
N LEU A 639 8.57 2.35 26.95
CA LEU A 639 9.21 2.57 28.24
C LEU A 639 10.40 1.61 28.38
N ASP A 640 11.45 2.03 29.10
CA ASP A 640 12.50 1.12 29.58
C ASP A 640 12.17 0.54 30.97
N GLU A 641 13.04 -0.35 31.46
CA GLU A 641 12.88 -1.03 32.75
C GLU A 641 12.88 -0.07 33.97
N PHE A 642 13.30 1.18 33.78
CA PHE A 642 13.31 2.22 34.81
C PHE A 642 12.15 3.22 34.64
N GLY A 643 11.25 2.99 33.67
CA GLY A 643 10.12 3.86 33.37
C GLY A 643 10.49 5.10 32.57
N ASN A 644 11.67 5.15 31.95
CA ASN A 644 12.01 6.25 31.03
C ASN A 644 11.29 6.07 29.70
N ASN A 645 10.74 7.16 29.17
CA ASN A 645 10.11 7.18 27.86
C ASN A 645 11.16 7.27 26.75
N TRP A 646 11.06 6.41 25.73
CA TRP A 646 11.96 6.37 24.59
C TRP A 646 11.20 6.51 23.27
N VAL A 647 11.73 7.36 22.39
CA VAL A 647 11.18 7.64 21.06
C VAL A 647 12.18 7.21 19.99
N TYR A 648 11.74 6.36 19.08
CA TYR A 648 12.56 5.74 18.04
C TYR A 648 12.06 6.10 16.66
N PHE A 649 12.95 6.55 15.78
CA PHE A 649 12.60 6.91 14.41
C PHE A 649 13.83 6.86 13.53
N GLY A 650 13.62 6.78 12.22
CA GLY A 650 14.66 7.00 11.25
C GLY A 650 14.35 8.20 10.37
N THR A 651 15.35 8.61 9.58
CA THR A 651 15.23 9.74 8.68
C THR A 651 15.16 9.28 7.23
N GLY A 652 14.39 10.01 6.42
CA GLY A 652 14.14 9.68 5.04
C GLY A 652 12.85 10.29 4.47
N ARG A 653 12.83 10.43 3.15
CA ARG A 653 11.64 10.63 2.32
C ARG A 653 11.86 9.99 0.95
N TYR A 654 10.77 9.61 0.29
CA TYR A 654 10.80 8.95 -1.03
C TYR A 654 9.47 9.17 -1.77
N PHE A 655 9.33 10.33 -2.42
CA PHE A 655 8.16 10.69 -3.22
C PHE A 655 8.46 10.78 -4.71
N THR A 656 9.69 11.18 -5.10
CA THR A 656 10.09 11.37 -6.50
C THR A 656 11.49 10.82 -6.80
N ASP A 657 11.86 10.84 -8.08
CA ASP A 657 13.21 10.60 -8.60
C ASP A 657 14.28 11.54 -8.01
N MET A 658 13.91 12.78 -7.69
CA MET A 658 14.78 13.71 -6.97
C MET A 658 15.11 13.22 -5.56
N ASP A 659 14.16 12.55 -4.90
CA ASP A 659 14.45 11.87 -3.66
C ASP A 659 15.38 10.69 -3.96
N GLU A 660 15.12 9.85 -4.95
CA GLU A 660 16.01 8.73 -5.32
C GLU A 660 17.49 9.14 -5.48
N ALA A 661 17.74 10.29 -6.11
CA ALA A 661 19.09 10.84 -6.31
C ALA A 661 19.74 11.49 -5.06
N ASP A 662 19.02 11.68 -3.94
CA ASP A 662 19.56 12.33 -2.74
C ASP A 662 20.53 11.43 -1.95
N VAL A 663 21.83 11.72 -2.04
CA VAL A 663 22.89 10.96 -1.35
C VAL A 663 23.15 11.41 0.09
N THR A 664 22.31 12.27 0.64
CA THR A 664 22.50 12.80 2.01
C THR A 664 22.41 11.68 3.04
N GLN A 665 23.43 11.59 3.90
CA GLN A 665 23.50 10.65 5.02
C GLN A 665 22.24 10.71 5.90
N GLN A 666 21.56 9.57 6.06
CA GLN A 666 20.41 9.39 6.95
C GLN A 666 20.81 8.65 8.23
N TYR A 667 19.90 8.61 9.20
CA TYR A 667 20.16 8.06 10.53
C TYR A 667 18.96 7.33 11.12
N ILE A 668 19.24 6.44 12.06
CA ILE A 668 18.29 5.89 13.03
C ILE A 668 18.60 6.51 14.40
N PHE A 669 17.56 6.91 15.12
CA PHE A 669 17.64 7.54 16.44
C PHE A 669 16.85 6.76 17.49
N GLY A 670 17.37 6.75 18.71
CA GLY A 670 16.62 6.43 19.92
C GLY A 670 16.83 7.53 20.96
N ILE A 671 15.76 8.20 21.38
CA ILE A 671 15.82 9.41 22.20
C ILE A 671 15.00 9.23 23.48
N GLN A 672 15.60 9.51 24.63
CA GLN A 672 14.87 9.54 25.89
C GLN A 672 14.04 10.82 26.00
N ASP A 673 12.74 10.73 26.27
CA ASP A 673 11.82 11.85 26.42
C ASP A 673 11.23 12.01 27.82
N ASN A 674 12.11 12.14 28.83
CA ASN A 674 11.72 12.33 30.23
C ASN A 674 11.50 13.79 30.64
N LYS A 675 11.62 14.73 29.70
CA LYS A 675 11.48 16.17 29.93
C LYS A 675 10.70 16.77 28.77
N LEU A 676 9.39 16.89 29.00
CA LEU A 676 8.38 17.18 27.97
C LEU A 676 8.40 18.63 27.45
N ASP A 677 9.31 19.48 27.94
CA ASP A 677 9.57 20.85 27.49
C ASP A 677 10.98 21.08 26.90
N SER A 678 11.91 20.13 27.04
CA SER A 678 13.30 20.31 26.58
C SER A 678 13.53 19.82 25.14
N LEU A 679 14.27 20.62 24.37
CA LEU A 679 14.84 20.27 23.06
C LEU A 679 16.14 19.48 23.22
N ARG A 680 16.36 18.51 22.32
CA ARG A 680 17.63 17.79 22.15
C ARG A 680 18.21 17.98 20.75
N THR A 681 19.52 17.80 20.63
CA THR A 681 20.29 17.87 19.38
C THR A 681 21.17 16.63 19.23
N ILE A 682 21.76 16.43 18.05
CA ILE A 682 22.69 15.32 17.81
C ILE A 682 23.85 15.31 18.83
N GLY A 683 24.29 16.47 19.32
CA GLY A 683 25.35 16.58 20.33
C GLY A 683 24.99 15.97 21.70
N ASP A 684 23.71 15.76 21.99
CA ASP A 684 23.22 15.14 23.23
C ASP A 684 23.18 13.60 23.14
N LEU A 685 23.44 13.03 21.96
CA LEU A 685 23.32 11.60 21.67
C LEU A 685 24.69 10.95 21.46
N LYS A 686 24.78 9.65 21.79
CA LYS A 686 25.96 8.84 21.47
C LYS A 686 25.90 8.34 20.03
N ASN A 687 26.99 8.53 19.27
CA ASN A 687 27.17 7.86 17.98
C ASN A 687 27.52 6.39 18.21
N VAL A 688 26.68 5.47 17.73
CA VAL A 688 26.89 4.02 17.87
C VAL A 688 27.13 3.30 16.54
N THR A 689 27.37 4.05 15.46
CA THR A 689 27.52 3.51 14.09
C THR A 689 28.57 2.40 14.01
N ASN A 690 29.74 2.62 14.61
CA ASN A 690 30.89 1.71 14.55
C ASN A 690 31.07 0.85 15.80
N VAL A 691 30.05 0.78 16.67
CA VAL A 691 30.11 -0.06 17.87
C VAL A 691 29.80 -1.51 17.52
N LEU A 692 30.69 -2.43 17.92
CA LEU A 692 30.58 -3.87 17.63
C LEU A 692 30.34 -4.64 18.93
N VAL A 693 29.47 -5.65 18.87
CA VAL A 693 29.15 -6.54 20.01
C VAL A 693 29.33 -7.98 19.54
N ASN A 694 30.15 -8.77 20.25
CA ASN A 694 30.60 -10.08 19.75
C ASN A 694 29.90 -11.29 20.40
N GLY A 695 28.71 -11.12 20.98
CA GLY A 695 27.94 -12.23 21.56
C GLY A 695 28.54 -12.87 22.83
N THR A 696 29.65 -12.33 23.36
CA THR A 696 30.37 -12.86 24.53
C THR A 696 30.68 -11.75 25.53
N ASP A 697 29.65 -10.95 25.86
CA ASP A 697 29.69 -9.81 26.80
C ASP A 697 30.76 -8.75 26.48
N SER A 698 31.33 -8.74 25.27
CA SER A 698 32.38 -7.80 24.87
C SER A 698 31.88 -6.83 23.79
N VAL A 699 32.14 -5.54 24.02
CA VAL A 699 31.77 -4.43 23.15
C VAL A 699 33.02 -3.66 22.74
N TYR A 700 33.13 -3.31 21.46
CA TYR A 700 34.18 -2.45 20.95
C TYR A 700 33.63 -1.06 20.63
N ASP A 701 34.11 -0.04 21.34
CA ASP A 701 33.81 1.39 21.14
C ASP A 701 35.10 2.21 21.32
N GLY A 702 35.95 2.25 20.28
CA GLY A 702 37.31 2.81 20.36
C GLY A 702 38.28 2.00 21.24
N GLY A 703 37.79 0.92 21.86
CA GLY A 703 38.51 -0.02 22.71
C GLY A 703 37.54 -1.10 23.22
N TRP A 704 38.08 -2.26 23.62
CA TRP A 704 37.26 -3.36 24.14
C TRP A 704 36.88 -3.13 25.61
N MET A 705 35.60 -3.31 25.92
CA MET A 705 35.05 -3.27 27.27
C MET A 705 33.93 -4.29 27.43
N ASN A 706 33.54 -4.58 28.67
CA ASN A 706 32.38 -5.42 28.94
C ASN A 706 31.06 -4.64 28.75
N TRP A 707 29.93 -5.36 28.68
CA TRP A 707 28.61 -4.75 28.47
C TRP A 707 28.24 -3.72 29.55
N GLN A 708 28.56 -4.01 30.81
CA GLN A 708 28.22 -3.10 31.92
C GLN A 708 28.95 -1.76 31.83
N ASN A 709 30.25 -1.78 31.47
CA ASN A 709 31.02 -0.57 31.24
C ASN A 709 30.54 0.18 30.00
N PHE A 710 30.08 -0.53 28.97
CA PHE A 710 29.43 0.08 27.82
C PHE A 710 28.12 0.79 28.22
N LEU A 711 27.25 0.17 29.02
CA LEU A 711 26.06 0.85 29.53
C LEU A 711 26.41 2.09 30.37
N ALA A 712 27.48 2.03 31.17
CA ALA A 712 27.97 3.18 31.92
C ALA A 712 28.48 4.31 31.01
N SER A 713 29.07 4.00 29.86
CA SER A 713 29.51 5.00 28.87
C SER A 713 28.35 5.66 28.13
N MET A 714 27.18 5.02 28.08
CA MET A 714 25.95 5.57 27.49
C MET A 714 25.24 6.55 28.43
N ALA A 715 25.38 6.40 29.75
CA ALA A 715 24.61 7.14 30.77
C ALA A 715 24.67 8.69 30.68
N PRO A 716 25.77 9.34 30.24
CA PRO A 716 25.81 10.79 30.07
C PRO A 716 24.90 11.30 28.94
N TYR A 717 24.62 10.46 27.94
CA TYR A 717 23.88 10.82 26.74
C TYR A 717 22.37 10.68 26.96
N LYS A 718 21.58 11.42 26.17
CA LYS A 718 20.10 11.39 26.21
C LYS A 718 19.48 10.45 25.18
N GLY A 719 20.29 9.50 24.72
CA GLY A 719 19.95 8.55 23.67
C GLY A 719 21.14 8.27 22.77
N TRP A 720 20.84 7.76 21.58
CA TRP A 720 21.82 7.29 20.62
C TRP A 720 21.39 7.55 19.18
N TYR A 721 22.37 7.54 18.28
CA TYR A 721 22.13 7.57 16.85
C TYR A 721 23.09 6.66 16.08
N ARG A 722 22.60 6.12 14.96
CA ARG A 722 23.35 5.28 14.03
C ARG A 722 23.19 5.85 12.62
N ALA A 723 24.30 6.10 11.94
CA ALA A 723 24.28 6.36 10.51
C ALA A 723 23.94 5.05 9.77
N ILE A 724 23.03 5.14 8.80
CA ILE A 724 22.70 4.03 7.88
C ILE A 724 23.49 4.17 6.58
N ASP A 725 23.45 3.19 5.69
CA ASP A 725 24.39 3.16 4.57
C ASP A 725 24.20 4.36 3.62
N ALA A 726 25.30 5.00 3.24
CA ALA A 726 25.31 6.09 2.28
C ALA A 726 26.61 6.04 1.46
N SER A 727 26.48 6.06 0.14
CA SER A 727 27.58 6.14 -0.80
C SER A 727 27.58 7.49 -1.53
N THR A 728 28.52 7.68 -2.44
CA THR A 728 28.54 8.85 -3.33
C THR A 728 27.39 8.86 -4.35
N THR A 729 26.65 7.76 -4.48
CA THR A 729 25.60 7.59 -5.51
C THR A 729 24.23 7.23 -4.94
N LEU A 730 24.14 6.62 -3.76
CA LEU A 730 22.89 6.13 -3.18
C LEU A 730 22.92 6.28 -1.66
N ALA A 731 21.81 6.68 -1.06
CA ALA A 731 21.66 6.71 0.40
C ALA A 731 20.44 5.89 0.83
N GLU A 732 20.66 5.05 1.83
CA GLU A 732 19.63 4.29 2.53
C GLU A 732 18.76 5.22 3.39
N ARG A 733 17.46 4.90 3.51
CA ARG A 733 16.47 5.73 4.22
C ARG A 733 15.48 4.89 5.01
N VAL A 734 14.94 5.47 6.07
CA VAL A 734 13.83 4.87 6.83
C VAL A 734 12.53 5.55 6.43
N LEU A 735 11.61 4.76 5.87
CA LEU A 735 10.33 5.24 5.33
C LEU A 735 9.12 4.66 6.06
N ASN A 736 9.37 3.74 7.01
CA ASN A 736 8.33 3.04 7.76
C ASN A 736 8.52 3.24 9.25
N LYS A 737 7.41 3.15 10.00
CA LYS A 737 7.42 3.18 11.46
C LYS A 737 8.20 1.97 12.00
N PRO A 738 9.18 2.17 12.92
CA PRO A 738 9.85 1.06 13.60
C PRO A 738 8.90 0.21 14.45
N ALA A 739 9.31 -1.01 14.78
CA ALA A 739 8.60 -1.89 15.72
C ALA A 739 9.50 -2.23 16.91
N ILE A 740 8.91 -2.43 18.10
CA ILE A 740 9.65 -2.77 19.33
C ILE A 740 9.03 -4.01 19.92
N ILE A 741 9.82 -5.07 20.10
CA ILE A 741 9.38 -6.35 20.64
C ILE A 741 10.50 -6.93 21.50
N GLY A 742 10.21 -7.26 22.76
CA GLY A 742 11.14 -8.00 23.63
C GLY A 742 12.52 -7.35 23.82
N GLY A 743 12.60 -6.02 23.79
CA GLY A 743 13.86 -5.26 23.87
C GLY A 743 14.61 -5.10 22.54
N ALA A 744 14.14 -5.69 21.46
CA ALA A 744 14.61 -5.41 20.10
C ALA A 744 13.79 -4.28 19.46
N LEU A 745 14.48 -3.29 18.93
CA LEU A 745 13.99 -2.32 17.97
C LEU A 745 14.25 -2.88 16.56
N LEU A 746 13.18 -3.15 15.83
CA LEU A 746 13.20 -3.55 14.44
C LEU A 746 12.95 -2.33 13.56
N VAL A 747 13.91 -2.02 12.69
CA VAL A 747 13.81 -0.90 11.74
C VAL A 747 13.97 -1.43 10.33
N SER A 748 12.96 -1.22 9.49
CA SER A 748 13.08 -1.46 8.05
C SER A 748 13.49 -0.18 7.34
N SER A 749 14.42 -0.32 6.41
CA SER A 749 14.97 0.75 5.59
C SER A 749 15.03 0.33 4.14
N PHE A 750 15.13 1.31 3.26
CA PHE A 750 15.16 1.14 1.83
C PHE A 750 16.33 1.91 1.24
N LYS A 751 17.12 1.24 0.41
CA LYS A 751 18.18 1.84 -0.39
C LYS A 751 17.79 1.74 -1.86
N PRO A 752 17.58 2.85 -2.56
CA PRO A 752 17.24 2.82 -3.99
C PRO A 752 18.34 2.15 -4.81
N SER A 753 18.01 1.63 -6.00
CA SER A 753 18.99 1.13 -6.97
C SER A 753 19.32 2.20 -8.01
N SER A 754 20.57 2.23 -8.46
CA SER A 754 20.97 3.06 -9.62
C SER A 754 20.93 2.27 -10.94
N ASN A 755 20.52 1.00 -10.90
CA ASN A 755 20.47 0.13 -12.07
C ASN A 755 19.09 0.30 -12.76
N PRO A 756 19.04 0.81 -14.01
CA PRO A 756 17.78 1.02 -14.71
C PRO A 756 17.02 -0.29 -15.01
N CYS A 757 17.68 -1.44 -14.92
CA CYS A 757 17.07 -2.76 -15.07
C CYS A 757 16.57 -3.36 -13.74
N GLU A 758 16.90 -2.75 -12.59
CA GLU A 758 16.38 -3.15 -11.28
C GLU A 758 15.23 -2.24 -10.88
N LEU A 759 14.04 -2.81 -10.74
CA LEU A 759 12.88 -2.07 -10.26
C LEU A 759 13.03 -1.79 -8.76
N GLY A 760 13.15 -0.51 -8.41
CA GLY A 760 13.11 -0.03 -7.03
C GLY A 760 14.47 -0.02 -6.33
N GLY A 761 14.72 -0.96 -5.43
CA GLY A 761 15.87 -0.94 -4.54
C GLY A 761 15.91 -2.08 -3.53
N THR A 762 16.90 -2.06 -2.64
CA THR A 762 17.11 -3.10 -1.62
C THR A 762 16.53 -2.68 -0.28
N GLY A 763 15.71 -3.53 0.33
CA GLY A 763 15.23 -3.36 1.71
C GLY A 763 16.19 -4.01 2.71
N TYR A 764 16.45 -3.33 3.83
CA TYR A 764 17.22 -3.87 4.96
C TYR A 764 16.36 -3.92 6.22
N LEU A 765 16.63 -4.91 7.08
CA LEU A 765 16.02 -5.03 8.40
C LEU A 765 17.12 -4.98 9.47
N TYR A 766 17.10 -3.92 10.27
CA TYR A 766 17.96 -3.78 11.44
C TYR A 766 17.24 -4.32 12.68
N ALA A 767 17.92 -5.17 13.45
CA ALA A 767 17.50 -5.58 14.78
C ALA A 767 18.48 -5.02 15.82
N LEU A 768 18.07 -3.96 16.51
CA LEU A 768 18.91 -3.19 17.43
C LEU A 768 18.40 -3.36 18.87
N PHE A 769 19.29 -3.31 19.85
CA PHE A 769 18.90 -3.21 21.25
C PHE A 769 18.36 -1.81 21.53
N TYR A 770 17.14 -1.72 22.06
CA TYR A 770 16.38 -0.48 22.10
C TYR A 770 17.06 0.64 22.91
N THR A 771 17.79 0.37 23.99
CA THR A 771 18.43 1.43 24.80
C THR A 771 19.79 1.86 24.26
N THR A 772 20.43 1.09 23.37
CA THR A 772 21.79 1.39 22.90
C THR A 772 21.94 1.56 21.39
N GLY A 773 21.01 1.08 20.56
CA GLY A 773 21.12 1.16 19.10
C GLY A 773 22.21 0.27 18.49
N THR A 774 22.70 -0.71 19.26
CA THR A 774 23.71 -1.70 18.86
C THR A 774 23.09 -3.09 18.80
N ALA A 775 23.84 -4.10 18.38
CA ALA A 775 23.43 -5.48 18.68
C ALA A 775 23.34 -5.69 20.21
N TYR A 776 22.49 -6.61 20.64
CA TYR A 776 22.46 -7.05 22.04
C TYR A 776 23.53 -8.12 22.27
N LYS A 777 24.00 -8.25 23.51
CA LYS A 777 25.04 -9.23 23.85
C LYS A 777 24.56 -10.68 23.71
N ASP A 778 23.26 -10.92 23.83
CA ASP A 778 22.64 -12.22 23.60
C ASP A 778 21.88 -12.20 22.28
N THR A 779 21.78 -13.35 21.61
CA THR A 779 21.07 -13.47 20.34
C THR A 779 19.56 -13.24 20.53
N ILE A 780 19.00 -12.24 19.83
CA ILE A 780 17.56 -11.91 19.92
C ILE A 780 16.73 -12.58 18.81
N LEU A 781 17.31 -12.88 17.64
CA LEU A 781 16.65 -13.58 16.53
C LEU A 781 17.38 -14.91 16.26
N PRO A 782 16.68 -16.05 16.14
CA PRO A 782 17.30 -17.30 15.73
C PRO A 782 17.93 -17.11 14.34
N ARG A 783 19.14 -17.67 14.15
CA ARG A 783 19.88 -17.61 12.89
C ARG A 783 19.21 -18.42 11.78
#